data_AF-A0A1V5VF54-F1
#
_entry.id   AF-A0A1V5VF54-F1
#
_cell.length_a   1.000
_cell.length_b   1.000
_cell.length_c   1.000
_cell.angle_alpha   90.00
_cell.angle_beta   90.00
_cell.angle_gamma   90.00
#
_symmetry.space_group_name_H-M   'P 1'
#
loop_
_entity.id
_entity.type
_entity.pdbx_description
1 polymer ?
#
loop_
_entity_poly.entity_id
_entity_poly.type
_entity_poly.pdbx_seq_one_letter_code
_entity_poly.pdbx_strand_id
1 'polypeptide(L)'
;MKTNNRGFTLIEVIITVTILALLVIPIISIHSYMSRHSVVIKEKIFTTQKALQMMEELRGLVAGTEKKQIDVLDDYDDGVVFKNNLTTDRNVVSPDASPSDNVFTDGKWKYVRRISVIKMPEEPFSRKVYIRVYKNTGQNPEKLAETVSVLKTIVMTYSPIQVADLFIIAIENVPGWWSSLSLMRPIMESILQDLQTRCPNLEIRVHWITRLAFGRDSQYVPYINDSSYTNDVSMPYVYFYPGRMRKSDGADFLFYDSDLFQSRINLDDSIKENSSYPLADMYNHAVRYPDEERLYNEAVAAANSKGMSPPEISLRMLIEKMNSSSQVYNNIILMNLHGELLPLPPMRNYSDAAKDPENYPYVRVVSHPERIQYNSGDAVKLRVYPYVTEPSLFSSTSALQTLSVYLPNDYILPGQTVVEKINGNENHDYERVTVLAGTDTYNISYPAAGGTLFTFYDNPLRHAPNGNKGLPLDKWLYGMEYIPCPVHPAGTPEFTYDLTNNNANNPKNTARWIITFTAGILADGIHTIETRIGEDITAGALSNKPSNLSRTYTWVGVTPPVTEQYQFMGDPRHMPYKDVKKTDPPNPKEQYNWYFTDINEGDYKGFTEASNGWGDDGVDIDIPRFYQMIRQGLMNTQAVWSAMNGFSFYYYGIGGEFGSDMEPLPYGIPFRKMPWSATGETSFLYVDEILPYCNGSPNVTYNKVVARTDNSWYAKYWLGELYPDYDYSVWKSTGNLPTGVGRYYRTNHDTFTSFGRNRTRRTGSKGCSSFFNGGYSSNRCFKHISSDSSFGAITSLGNNIASMFNFPLLSSISAPRPFSLNYSGDYPTEWNESEYSALRTVLSIPQIDLNERIFYDSNYSPFSYDACSTVKMTKDTDTAYIAVSGLATQANFGTAQIGKLVLVTLLRSFMDGGLYSGQDKISQIPYVDLKKPLISDTFDNPLTININWDVVWKRWDLEKYTEEYPDDYVETTPLVYAVKYSNDNGKSWYYCLDDTPTSAGKKDYPMYTTTSTDYYWTVSSKPAGTYLIRIECYRRDIDLHYGYDQIQVNIRK
;
A
#
# COMPACT_ATOMS: atom_id res chain seq x y z
N MET A 1 47.06 111.28 42.54
CA MET A 1 48.43 110.72 42.43
C MET A 1 48.55 110.06 41.06
N LYS A 2 49.35 110.63 40.16
CA LYS A 2 49.76 110.04 38.88
C LYS A 2 50.86 108.99 39.14
N THR A 3 50.75 107.79 38.57
CA THR A 3 51.85 106.86 38.21
C THR A 3 51.23 105.65 37.49
N ASN A 4 51.29 105.54 36.15
CA ASN A 4 52.35 104.94 35.31
C ASN A 4 51.88 103.59 34.71
N ASN A 5 51.15 103.64 33.59
CA ASN A 5 51.09 102.52 32.65
C ASN A 5 52.45 102.43 31.96
N ARG A 6 53.32 101.53 32.42
CA ARG A 6 54.55 101.17 31.70
C ARG A 6 54.19 100.11 30.65
N GLY A 7 54.42 100.41 29.37
CA GLY A 7 54.35 99.42 28.30
C GLY A 7 55.38 98.32 28.52
N PHE A 8 55.11 97.13 27.96
CA PHE A 8 56.00 95.97 28.02
C PHE A 8 57.41 96.33 27.57
N THR A 9 58.41 95.89 28.32
CA THR A 9 59.81 96.07 27.94
C THR A 9 60.16 95.14 26.78
N LEU A 10 61.10 95.54 25.91
CA LEU A 10 61.57 94.72 24.79
C LEU A 10 62.03 93.32 25.25
N ILE A 11 62.62 93.24 26.46
CA ILE A 11 63.05 91.98 27.08
C ILE A 11 61.87 91.08 27.42
N GLU A 12 60.78 91.61 27.98
CA GLU A 12 59.57 90.82 28.27
C GLU A 12 58.93 90.29 26.99
N VAL A 13 58.92 91.07 25.89
CA VAL A 13 58.42 90.61 24.59
C VAL A 13 59.30 89.50 24.02
N ILE A 14 60.63 89.62 24.10
CA ILE A 14 61.57 88.58 23.62
C ILE A 14 61.44 87.28 24.43
N ILE A 15 61.33 87.37 25.76
CA ILE A 15 61.15 86.20 26.62
C ILE A 15 59.82 85.51 26.30
N THR A 16 58.74 86.28 26.13
CA THR A 16 57.42 85.73 25.80
C THR A 16 57.40 85.06 24.42
N VAL A 17 58.04 85.65 23.40
CA VAL A 17 58.19 85.05 22.06
C VAL A 17 59.05 83.77 22.11
N THR A 18 60.08 83.74 22.95
CA THR A 18 60.95 82.56 23.11
C THR A 18 60.22 81.40 23.79
N ILE A 19 59.43 81.69 24.82
CA ILE A 19 58.57 80.69 25.48
C ILE A 19 57.51 80.18 24.50
N LEU A 20 56.91 81.06 23.70
CA LEU A 20 55.94 80.68 22.67
C LEU A 20 56.58 79.78 21.60
N ALA A 21 57.79 80.11 21.12
CA ALA A 21 58.52 79.31 20.14
C ALA A 21 58.89 77.91 20.70
N LEU A 22 59.28 77.84 21.97
CA LEU A 22 59.56 76.57 22.65
C LEU A 22 58.31 75.69 22.83
N LEU A 23 57.11 76.29 22.93
CA LEU A 23 55.84 75.55 23.00
C LEU A 23 55.32 75.12 21.61
N VAL A 24 55.60 75.89 20.56
CA VAL A 24 55.09 75.62 19.21
C VAL A 24 55.82 74.47 18.51
N ILE A 25 57.13 74.31 18.71
CA ILE A 25 57.93 73.25 18.04
C ILE A 25 57.44 71.83 18.42
N PRO A 26 57.21 71.48 19.71
CA PRO A 26 56.68 70.17 20.08
C PRO A 26 55.28 69.91 19.51
N ILE A 27 54.40 70.92 19.51
CA ILE A 27 53.03 70.81 18.99
C ILE A 27 53.05 70.49 17.48
N ILE A 28 53.92 71.13 16.71
CA ILE A 28 54.09 70.83 15.28
C ILE A 28 54.62 69.40 15.07
N SER A 29 55.56 68.95 15.90
CA SER A 29 56.08 67.57 15.81
C SER A 29 55.04 66.50 16.16
N ILE A 30 54.22 66.73 17.19
CA ILE A 30 53.10 65.84 17.57
C ILE A 30 52.02 65.85 16.48
N HIS A 31 51.67 67.02 15.94
CA HIS A 31 50.67 67.11 14.87
C HIS A 31 51.13 66.38 13.60
N SER A 32 52.41 66.51 13.22
CA SER A 32 52.96 65.80 12.07
C SER A 32 53.11 64.29 12.31
N TYR A 33 53.42 63.86 13.54
CA TYR A 33 53.40 62.44 13.93
C TYR A 33 51.98 61.86 13.89
N MET A 34 51.00 62.55 14.49
CA MET A 34 49.58 62.14 14.48
C MET A 34 49.01 62.10 13.06
N SER A 35 49.36 63.07 12.22
CA SER A 35 48.93 63.11 10.82
C SER A 35 49.49 61.89 10.04
N ARG A 36 50.78 61.58 10.21
CA ARG A 36 51.40 60.38 9.60
C ARG A 36 50.74 59.08 10.10
N HIS A 37 50.49 58.95 11.41
CA HIS A 37 49.82 57.78 11.97
C HIS A 37 48.37 57.63 11.50
N SER A 38 47.63 58.74 11.40
CA SER A 38 46.25 58.74 10.90
C SER A 38 46.18 58.26 9.44
N VAL A 39 47.16 58.66 8.61
CA VAL A 39 47.28 58.16 7.23
C VAL A 39 47.54 56.66 7.22
N VAL A 40 48.51 56.16 7.98
CA VAL A 40 48.83 54.72 8.03
C VAL A 40 47.63 53.89 8.49
N ILE A 41 46.86 54.36 9.48
CA ILE A 41 45.66 53.67 9.97
C ILE A 41 44.58 53.61 8.88
N LYS A 42 44.31 54.73 8.18
CA LYS A 42 43.36 54.75 7.06
C LYS A 42 43.78 53.80 5.95
N GLU A 43 45.07 53.74 5.63
CA GLU A 43 45.59 52.81 4.61
C GLU A 43 45.39 51.35 5.03
N LYS A 44 45.68 50.99 6.29
CA LYS A 44 45.45 49.62 6.79
C LYS A 44 43.99 49.21 6.76
N ILE A 45 43.07 50.10 7.16
CA ILE A 45 41.62 49.86 7.12
C ILE A 45 41.18 49.57 5.69
N PHE A 46 41.54 50.42 4.73
CA PHE A 46 41.22 50.23 3.32
C PHE A 46 41.75 48.90 2.77
N THR A 47 43.02 48.60 3.01
CA THR A 47 43.62 47.34 2.51
C THR A 47 43.00 46.09 3.13
N THR A 48 42.55 46.18 4.38
CA THR A 48 41.86 45.07 5.08
C THR A 48 40.47 44.85 4.49
N GLN A 49 39.71 45.91 4.23
CA GLN A 49 38.41 45.82 3.57
C GLN A 49 38.53 45.21 2.18
N LYS A 50 39.53 45.61 1.39
CA LYS A 50 39.78 45.02 0.06
C LYS A 50 40.23 43.56 0.11
N ALA A 51 41.06 43.18 1.08
CA ALA A 51 41.43 41.79 1.28
C ALA A 51 40.22 40.90 1.61
N LEU A 52 39.29 41.39 2.44
CA LEU A 52 38.04 40.70 2.77
C LEU A 52 37.07 40.64 1.59
N GLN A 53 36.91 41.74 0.86
CA GLN A 53 36.06 41.79 -0.34
C GLN A 53 36.48 40.72 -1.35
N MET A 54 37.77 40.63 -1.67
CA MET A 54 38.29 39.60 -2.58
C MET A 54 38.09 38.17 -2.05
N MET A 55 38.10 37.98 -0.72
CA MET A 55 37.82 36.67 -0.13
C MET A 55 36.36 36.26 -0.33
N GLU A 56 35.43 37.20 -0.19
CA GLU A 56 34.00 36.92 -0.44
C GLU A 56 33.70 36.73 -1.93
N GLU A 57 34.38 37.45 -2.82
CA GLU A 57 34.27 37.21 -4.27
C GLU A 57 34.73 35.78 -4.64
N LEU A 58 35.87 35.30 -4.08
CA LEU A 58 36.31 33.91 -4.27
C LEU A 58 35.38 32.89 -3.61
N ARG A 59 34.76 33.23 -2.47
CA ARG A 59 33.77 32.35 -1.83
C ARG A 59 32.51 32.22 -2.68
N GLY A 60 32.02 33.34 -3.24
CA GLY A 60 30.90 33.34 -4.19
C GLY A 60 31.16 32.51 -5.43
N LEU A 61 32.41 32.50 -5.92
CA LEU A 61 32.86 31.67 -7.03
C LEU A 61 32.87 30.16 -6.75
N VAL A 62 32.86 29.72 -5.48
CA VAL A 62 32.87 28.30 -5.08
C VAL A 62 31.46 27.80 -4.69
N ALA A 63 30.55 28.72 -4.39
CA ALA A 63 29.18 28.44 -3.99
C ALA A 63 28.19 28.32 -5.17
N GLY A 64 28.64 28.48 -6.41
CA GLY A 64 27.80 28.38 -7.60
C GLY A 64 27.53 26.94 -8.04
N THR A 65 26.43 26.70 -8.74
CA THR A 65 25.90 25.37 -9.08
C THR A 65 26.69 24.58 -10.15
N GLU A 66 27.87 25.05 -10.57
CA GLU A 66 28.67 24.42 -11.63
C GLU A 66 29.82 23.58 -11.05
N LYS A 67 29.78 22.26 -11.31
CA LYS A 67 30.64 21.21 -10.73
C LYS A 67 32.16 21.28 -11.08
N LYS A 68 32.69 22.39 -11.61
CA LYS A 68 34.11 22.57 -12.02
C LYS A 68 34.89 23.62 -11.20
N GLN A 69 34.30 24.22 -10.16
CA GLN A 69 34.82 25.45 -9.56
C GLN A 69 36.09 25.33 -8.68
N ILE A 70 36.45 24.15 -8.15
CA ILE A 70 37.64 24.06 -7.27
C ILE A 70 38.97 24.19 -8.03
N ASP A 71 39.06 23.64 -9.24
CA ASP A 71 40.23 23.80 -10.10
C ASP A 71 40.33 25.22 -10.66
N VAL A 72 39.20 25.92 -10.81
CA VAL A 72 39.16 27.35 -11.20
C VAL A 72 39.82 28.25 -10.16
N LEU A 73 39.83 27.86 -8.86
CA LEU A 73 40.58 28.61 -7.84
C LEU A 73 42.09 28.60 -8.10
N ASP A 74 42.63 27.54 -8.70
CA ASP A 74 44.07 27.44 -8.98
C ASP A 74 44.49 28.51 -10.01
N ASP A 75 43.60 28.93 -10.91
CA ASP A 75 43.86 30.02 -11.87
C ASP A 75 43.93 31.42 -11.22
N TYR A 76 43.50 31.55 -9.97
CA TYR A 76 43.57 32.80 -9.20
C TYR A 76 44.84 32.92 -8.36
N ASP A 77 45.74 31.93 -8.39
CA ASP A 77 47.07 32.07 -7.80
C ASP A 77 47.91 33.06 -8.60
N ASP A 78 48.37 34.12 -7.95
CA ASP A 78 49.25 35.13 -8.56
C ASP A 78 50.73 34.67 -8.58
N GLY A 79 51.04 33.51 -8.01
CA GLY A 79 52.39 32.98 -7.90
C GLY A 79 53.28 33.92 -7.09
N VAL A 80 54.35 34.44 -7.69
CA VAL A 80 55.25 35.45 -7.11
C VAL A 80 54.99 36.88 -7.60
N VAL A 81 53.98 37.08 -8.46
CA VAL A 81 53.70 38.35 -9.13
C VAL A 81 52.74 39.20 -8.28
N PHE A 82 52.93 40.52 -8.32
CA PHE A 82 52.01 41.48 -7.72
C PHE A 82 51.08 42.06 -8.78
N LYS A 83 49.78 42.12 -8.51
CA LYS A 83 48.77 42.70 -9.41
C LYS A 83 48.23 44.02 -8.87
N ASN A 84 47.92 44.95 -9.76
CA ASN A 84 47.44 46.29 -9.41
C ASN A 84 45.92 46.34 -9.14
N ASN A 85 45.14 45.42 -9.72
CA ASN A 85 43.69 45.36 -9.51
C ASN A 85 43.39 44.69 -8.17
N LEU A 86 42.72 45.37 -7.26
CA LEU A 86 42.35 44.89 -5.91
C LEU A 86 40.97 44.20 -5.90
N THR A 87 40.69 43.38 -6.93
CA THR A 87 39.48 42.58 -7.07
C THR A 87 39.82 41.27 -7.78
N THR A 88 39.02 40.24 -7.58
CA THR A 88 39.12 38.95 -8.27
C THR A 88 38.25 38.89 -9.52
N ASP A 89 37.40 39.89 -9.80
CA ASP A 89 36.65 39.98 -11.05
C ASP A 89 37.61 40.23 -12.24
N ARG A 90 37.63 39.29 -13.20
CA ARG A 90 38.47 39.37 -14.41
C ARG A 90 37.98 40.39 -15.43
N ASN A 91 36.73 40.84 -15.34
CA ASN A 91 36.18 41.87 -16.23
C ASN A 91 36.69 43.28 -15.89
N VAL A 92 37.30 43.44 -14.73
CA VAL A 92 37.90 44.71 -14.28
C VAL A 92 39.32 44.80 -14.79
N VAL A 93 39.51 45.55 -15.88
CA VAL A 93 40.82 45.78 -16.50
C VAL A 93 41.56 46.98 -15.91
N SER A 94 40.84 47.98 -15.38
CA SER A 94 41.44 49.21 -14.85
C SER A 94 41.56 49.18 -13.31
N PRO A 95 42.74 49.45 -12.72
CA PRO A 95 42.92 49.40 -11.26
C PRO A 95 42.13 50.46 -10.46
N ASP A 96 41.73 51.57 -11.07
CA ASP A 96 40.89 52.64 -10.50
C ASP A 96 39.38 52.40 -10.64
N ALA A 97 38.97 51.33 -11.32
CA ALA A 97 37.55 51.00 -11.43
C ALA A 97 36.96 50.68 -10.06
N SER A 98 35.68 51.00 -9.86
CA SER A 98 34.97 50.91 -8.57
C SER A 98 35.18 49.60 -7.77
N PRO A 99 35.25 48.40 -8.38
CA PRO A 99 35.52 47.16 -7.63
C PRO A 99 36.93 47.10 -7.01
N SER A 100 37.93 47.67 -7.68
CA SER A 100 39.33 47.74 -7.24
C SER A 100 39.61 48.98 -6.40
N ASP A 101 39.12 50.15 -6.82
CA ASP A 101 39.23 51.45 -6.14
C ASP A 101 40.67 51.81 -5.73
N ASN A 102 41.65 51.39 -6.54
CA ASN A 102 43.06 51.67 -6.28
C ASN A 102 43.39 53.10 -6.69
N VAL A 103 44.36 53.71 -6.02
CA VAL A 103 44.73 55.12 -6.24
C VAL A 103 46.08 55.18 -6.95
N PHE A 104 46.18 56.01 -7.97
CA PHE A 104 47.44 56.28 -8.65
C PHE A 104 48.15 57.48 -8.02
N THR A 105 49.34 57.27 -7.45
CA THR A 105 50.13 58.30 -6.76
C THR A 105 51.61 58.12 -7.08
N ASP A 106 52.35 59.22 -7.32
CA ASP A 106 53.79 59.20 -7.61
C ASP A 106 54.19 58.29 -8.80
N GLY A 107 53.36 58.30 -9.85
CA GLY A 107 53.61 57.54 -11.09
C GLY A 107 53.44 56.02 -10.95
N LYS A 108 52.87 55.53 -9.85
CA LYS A 108 52.63 54.11 -9.57
C LYS A 108 51.26 53.91 -8.90
N TRP A 109 50.72 52.69 -9.00
CA TRP A 109 49.55 52.29 -8.22
C TRP A 109 49.95 52.13 -6.76
N LYS A 110 49.19 52.77 -5.87
CA LYS A 110 49.51 52.88 -4.44
C LYS A 110 49.51 51.52 -3.73
N TYR A 111 48.60 50.64 -4.12
CA TYR A 111 48.48 49.29 -3.55
C TYR A 111 48.69 48.22 -4.61
N VAL A 112 49.20 47.07 -4.19
CA VAL A 112 49.27 45.86 -5.01
C VAL A 112 48.79 44.65 -4.21
N ARG A 113 48.18 43.68 -4.88
CA ARG A 113 47.74 42.42 -4.25
C ARG A 113 48.60 41.24 -4.67
N ARG A 114 48.52 40.19 -3.85
CA ARG A 114 48.98 38.84 -4.18
C ARG A 114 48.04 37.82 -3.54
N ILE A 115 47.44 36.99 -4.39
CA ILE A 115 46.68 35.80 -3.97
C ILE A 115 47.58 34.56 -4.09
N SER A 116 47.53 33.67 -3.10
CA SER A 116 48.22 32.38 -3.14
C SER A 116 47.24 31.27 -2.80
N VAL A 117 47.18 30.24 -3.65
CA VAL A 117 46.22 29.14 -3.52
C VAL A 117 46.99 27.84 -3.31
N ILE A 118 46.87 27.27 -2.11
CA ILE A 118 47.62 26.08 -1.72
C ILE A 118 46.69 24.87 -1.70
N LYS A 119 47.06 23.82 -2.46
CA LYS A 119 46.38 22.53 -2.46
C LYS A 119 46.64 21.80 -1.14
N MET A 120 45.60 21.22 -0.55
CA MET A 120 45.72 20.37 0.64
C MET A 120 45.78 18.91 0.21
N PRO A 121 46.89 18.18 0.43
CA PRO A 121 47.04 16.79 -0.03
C PRO A 121 46.00 15.83 0.58
N GLU A 122 45.56 16.11 1.81
CA GLU A 122 44.62 15.28 2.56
C GLU A 122 43.14 15.57 2.21
N GLU A 123 42.86 16.71 1.56
CA GLU A 123 41.50 17.10 1.15
C GLU A 123 41.52 17.65 -0.28
N PRO A 124 41.37 16.79 -1.32
CA PRO A 124 41.56 17.18 -2.73
C PRO A 124 40.58 18.26 -3.22
N PHE A 125 39.43 18.41 -2.55
CA PHE A 125 38.37 19.38 -2.87
C PHE A 125 38.41 20.65 -2.00
N SER A 126 39.49 20.84 -1.24
CA SER A 126 39.73 22.02 -0.42
C SER A 126 40.95 22.79 -0.93
N ARG A 127 40.89 24.12 -0.85
CA ARG A 127 42.02 25.02 -1.12
C ARG A 127 42.22 25.97 0.04
N LYS A 128 43.47 26.16 0.46
CA LYS A 128 43.86 27.19 1.43
C LYS A 128 44.28 28.44 0.67
N VAL A 129 43.48 29.50 0.77
CA VAL A 129 43.66 30.74 0.01
C VAL A 129 44.19 31.84 0.92
N TYR A 130 45.30 32.45 0.53
CA TYR A 130 45.86 33.65 1.16
C TYR A 130 45.64 34.85 0.25
N ILE A 131 45.09 35.94 0.79
CA ILE A 131 44.97 37.22 0.07
C ILE A 131 45.75 38.26 0.86
N ARG A 132 46.77 38.83 0.21
CA ARG A 132 47.66 39.83 0.81
C ARG A 132 47.62 41.12 -0.01
N VAL A 133 47.52 42.25 0.67
CA VAL A 133 47.55 43.58 0.06
C VAL A 133 48.73 44.35 0.63
N TYR A 134 49.52 44.93 -0.27
CA TYR A 134 50.78 45.62 0.00
C TYR A 134 50.71 47.07 -0.44
N LYS A 135 51.47 47.93 0.23
CA LYS A 135 51.80 49.27 -0.24
C LYS A 135 52.95 49.21 -1.23
N ASN A 136 52.79 49.86 -2.37
CA ASN A 136 53.77 49.86 -3.44
C ASN A 136 54.91 50.87 -3.15
N THR A 137 55.96 50.41 -2.48
CA THR A 137 57.16 51.19 -2.12
C THR A 137 58.33 50.97 -3.10
N GLY A 138 58.13 50.26 -4.22
CA GLY A 138 59.17 49.91 -5.18
C GLY A 138 59.57 48.43 -5.09
N GLN A 139 60.86 48.11 -4.97
CA GLN A 139 61.36 46.74 -5.10
C GLN A 139 60.90 45.78 -3.99
N ASN A 140 60.52 46.28 -2.82
CA ASN A 140 60.00 45.48 -1.70
C ASN A 140 58.70 46.10 -1.15
N PRO A 141 57.52 45.70 -1.68
CA PRO A 141 56.23 46.19 -1.19
C PRO A 141 56.01 45.89 0.30
N GLU A 142 55.54 46.87 1.06
CA GLU A 142 55.24 46.71 2.49
C GLU A 142 53.87 46.04 2.69
N LYS A 143 53.80 44.93 3.42
CA LYS A 143 52.53 44.23 3.67
C LYS A 143 51.64 45.04 4.63
N LEU A 144 50.46 45.44 4.17
CA LEU A 144 49.50 46.20 4.98
C LEU A 144 48.36 45.34 5.54
N ALA A 145 47.89 44.34 4.79
CA ALA A 145 46.82 43.43 5.20
C ALA A 145 47.03 42.00 4.66
N GLU A 146 46.56 41.02 5.41
CA GLU A 146 46.54 39.59 5.04
C GLU A 146 45.28 38.95 5.62
N THR A 147 44.60 38.15 4.80
CA THR A 147 43.51 37.26 5.23
C THR A 147 43.74 35.84 4.68
N VAL A 148 43.26 34.84 5.41
CA VAL A 148 43.38 33.43 5.05
C VAL A 148 42.04 32.73 5.27
N SER A 149 41.63 31.88 4.32
CA SER A 149 40.46 31.02 4.46
C SER A 149 40.70 29.69 3.76
N VAL A 150 39.99 28.66 4.21
CA VAL A 150 39.86 27.39 3.48
C VAL A 150 38.54 27.44 2.72
N LEU A 151 38.57 27.18 1.41
CA LEU A 151 37.39 27.09 0.56
C LEU A 151 37.20 25.63 0.14
N LYS A 152 35.97 25.10 0.24
CA LYS A 152 35.60 23.73 -0.13
C LYS A 152 34.46 23.74 -1.15
N THR A 153 34.49 22.86 -2.15
CA THR A 153 33.34 22.60 -3.03
C THR A 153 32.46 21.48 -2.49
N ILE A 154 31.15 21.58 -2.68
CA ILE A 154 30.19 20.51 -2.35
C ILE A 154 30.30 19.43 -3.44
N VAL A 155 30.85 18.27 -3.10
CA VAL A 155 30.78 17.08 -3.96
C VAL A 155 29.69 16.17 -3.40
N MET A 156 28.80 15.68 -4.26
CA MET A 156 27.93 14.55 -3.91
C MET A 156 28.80 13.29 -3.88
N THR A 157 29.25 12.90 -2.70
CA THR A 157 29.82 11.57 -2.47
C THR A 157 28.66 10.59 -2.34
N TYR A 158 28.62 9.61 -3.23
CA TYR A 158 27.70 8.48 -3.10
C TYR A 158 28.36 7.41 -2.23
N SER A 159 27.56 6.77 -1.40
CA SER A 159 27.96 5.61 -0.60
C SER A 159 27.13 4.40 -1.05
N PRO A 160 27.65 3.18 -0.88
CA PRO A 160 26.86 1.96 -1.02
C PRO A 160 25.59 1.98 -0.18
N ILE A 161 24.49 1.47 -0.75
CA ILE A 161 23.18 1.42 -0.13
C ILE A 161 22.61 0.00 -0.20
N GLN A 162 22.02 -0.46 0.90
CA GLN A 162 21.20 -1.67 0.94
C GLN A 162 19.73 -1.28 0.96
N VAL A 163 18.96 -1.81 0.01
CA VAL A 163 17.54 -1.54 -0.13
C VAL A 163 16.74 -2.71 0.44
N ALA A 164 15.91 -2.42 1.43
CA ALA A 164 14.91 -3.35 1.94
C ALA A 164 13.51 -2.96 1.45
N ASP A 165 12.82 -3.90 0.80
CA ASP A 165 11.42 -3.75 0.40
C ASP A 165 10.49 -3.97 1.60
N LEU A 166 9.67 -2.97 1.93
CA LEU A 166 8.69 -3.02 3.01
C LEU A 166 7.29 -2.79 2.44
N PHE A 167 6.41 -3.78 2.59
CA PHE A 167 5.01 -3.70 2.17
C PHE A 167 4.15 -3.30 3.37
N ILE A 168 3.38 -2.22 3.21
CA ILE A 168 2.57 -1.65 4.30
C ILE A 168 1.09 -1.66 3.91
N ILE A 169 0.29 -2.39 4.68
CA ILE A 169 -1.17 -2.44 4.54
C ILE A 169 -1.76 -1.24 5.28
N ALA A 170 -2.37 -0.32 4.53
CA ALA A 170 -2.94 0.94 4.99
C ALA A 170 -4.17 1.30 4.15
N ILE A 171 -5.23 0.51 4.30
CA ILE A 171 -6.44 0.53 3.48
C ILE A 171 -7.25 1.82 3.69
N GLU A 172 -7.63 2.48 2.60
CA GLU A 172 -8.29 3.79 2.56
C GLU A 172 -9.68 3.80 3.24
N ASN A 173 -10.41 2.68 3.16
CA ASN A 173 -11.82 2.59 3.55
C ASN A 173 -12.09 1.62 4.71
N VAL A 174 -11.04 1.23 5.44
CA VAL A 174 -11.11 0.39 6.65
C VAL A 174 -10.50 1.18 7.80
N PRO A 175 -11.08 1.22 9.00
CA PRO A 175 -10.54 2.04 10.07
C PRO A 175 -9.28 1.41 10.68
N GLY A 176 -8.48 2.24 11.36
CA GLY A 176 -7.44 1.76 12.28
C GLY A 176 -8.02 1.65 13.67
N TRP A 177 -7.91 0.49 14.33
CA TRP A 177 -8.64 0.26 15.60
C TRP A 177 -8.02 0.99 16.81
N TRP A 178 -6.70 1.18 16.78
CA TRP A 178 -5.92 1.73 17.88
C TRP A 178 -5.46 3.18 17.63
N SER A 179 -5.65 3.68 16.41
CA SER A 179 -5.37 5.06 15.99
C SER A 179 -6.00 5.35 14.61
N SER A 180 -6.21 6.63 14.30
CA SER A 180 -6.71 7.02 12.96
C SER A 180 -5.64 6.81 11.89
N LEU A 181 -6.01 6.15 10.79
CA LEU A 181 -5.09 5.88 9.68
C LEU A 181 -4.59 7.16 8.99
N SER A 182 -5.43 8.21 8.98
CA SER A 182 -5.04 9.52 8.43
C SER A 182 -3.86 10.14 9.18
N LEU A 183 -3.68 9.77 10.46
CA LEU A 183 -2.51 10.15 11.25
C LEU A 183 -1.38 9.12 11.13
N MET A 184 -1.71 7.83 11.06
CA MET A 184 -0.71 6.75 11.06
C MET A 184 0.22 6.76 9.87
N ARG A 185 -0.31 7.01 8.66
CA ARG A 185 0.52 6.99 7.46
C ARG A 185 1.62 8.07 7.48
N PRO A 186 1.32 9.37 7.73
CA PRO A 186 2.35 10.40 7.88
C PRO A 186 3.35 10.12 9.03
N ILE A 187 2.86 9.58 10.15
CA ILE A 187 3.73 9.17 11.27
C ILE A 187 4.71 8.08 10.79
N MET A 188 4.23 7.07 10.07
CA MET A 188 5.07 5.99 9.57
C MET A 188 6.10 6.49 8.56
N GLU A 189 5.72 7.38 7.65
CA GLU A 189 6.65 8.03 6.71
C GLU A 189 7.75 8.80 7.46
N SER A 190 7.39 9.54 8.53
CA SER A 190 8.36 10.22 9.38
C SER A 190 9.29 9.25 10.12
N ILE A 191 8.78 8.11 10.59
CA ILE A 191 9.58 7.07 11.25
C ILE A 191 10.59 6.47 10.28
N LEU A 192 10.18 6.18 9.06
CA LEU A 192 11.05 5.65 8.00
C LEU A 192 12.16 6.65 7.68
N GLN A 193 11.82 7.93 7.54
CA GLN A 193 12.81 8.98 7.30
C GLN A 193 13.80 9.13 8.48
N ASP A 194 13.32 9.07 9.73
CA ASP A 194 14.17 9.08 10.94
C ASP A 194 15.12 7.87 10.96
N LEU A 195 14.63 6.67 10.61
CA LEU A 195 15.45 5.46 10.49
C LEU A 195 16.54 5.60 9.43
N GLN A 196 16.18 6.04 8.22
CA GLN A 196 17.14 6.22 7.13
C GLN A 196 18.15 7.34 7.45
N THR A 197 17.77 8.35 8.22
CA THR A 197 18.70 9.40 8.69
C THR A 197 19.71 8.85 9.69
N ARG A 198 19.28 7.93 10.57
CA ARG A 198 20.13 7.26 11.56
C ARG A 198 21.01 6.16 10.95
N CYS A 199 20.54 5.57 9.86
CA CYS A 199 21.19 4.50 9.11
C CYS A 199 21.35 4.94 7.64
N PRO A 200 22.31 5.83 7.32
CA PRO A 200 22.38 6.53 6.03
C PRO A 200 22.59 5.64 4.80
N ASN A 201 23.07 4.41 5.00
CA ASN A 201 23.31 3.42 3.94
C ASN A 201 22.20 2.35 3.85
N LEU A 202 21.12 2.50 4.64
CA LEU A 202 19.92 1.66 4.57
C LEU A 202 18.80 2.46 3.90
N GLU A 203 18.26 1.92 2.81
CA GLU A 203 17.10 2.46 2.13
C GLU A 203 15.91 1.53 2.33
N ILE A 204 14.78 2.07 2.81
CA ILE A 204 13.53 1.32 2.90
C ILE A 204 12.66 1.72 1.71
N ARG A 205 12.50 0.81 0.75
CA ARG A 205 11.60 1.01 -0.38
C ARG A 205 10.20 0.57 0.02
N VAL A 206 9.32 1.55 0.23
CA VAL A 206 7.95 1.30 0.70
C VAL A 206 7.03 0.96 -0.46
N HIS A 207 6.27 -0.12 -0.31
CA HIS A 207 5.16 -0.49 -1.18
C HIS A 207 3.86 -0.36 -0.40
N TRP A 208 3.12 0.71 -0.68
CA TRP A 208 1.83 0.95 -0.05
C TRP A 208 0.76 0.04 -0.66
N ILE A 209 -0.07 -0.54 0.20
CA ILE A 209 -1.28 -1.27 -0.16
C ILE A 209 -2.45 -0.52 0.44
N THR A 210 -3.10 0.31 -0.39
CA THR A 210 -4.14 1.26 0.06
C THR A 210 -5.56 0.83 -0.24
N ARG A 211 -5.78 -0.25 -0.98
CA ARG A 211 -7.13 -0.66 -1.38
C ARG A 211 -7.39 -2.15 -1.21
N LEU A 212 -8.61 -2.49 -0.83
CA LEU A 212 -9.04 -3.88 -0.66
C LEU A 212 -9.08 -4.62 -2.00
N ALA A 213 -9.86 -4.08 -2.94
CA ALA A 213 -10.11 -4.60 -4.28
C ALA A 213 -10.87 -3.55 -5.13
N PHE A 214 -11.28 -3.93 -6.34
CA PHE A 214 -12.14 -3.13 -7.22
C PHE A 214 -13.61 -3.58 -7.08
N GLY A 215 -14.54 -2.65 -6.88
CA GLY A 215 -15.96 -2.93 -6.63
C GLY A 215 -16.75 -3.37 -7.88
N ARG A 216 -17.82 -4.13 -7.69
CA ARG A 216 -18.65 -4.69 -8.78
C ARG A 216 -19.56 -3.69 -9.45
N ASP A 217 -20.30 -2.89 -8.69
CA ASP A 217 -21.17 -1.86 -9.22
C ASP A 217 -20.33 -0.62 -9.55
N SER A 218 -20.23 -0.31 -10.85
CA SER A 218 -19.46 0.84 -11.35
C SER A 218 -20.10 2.20 -11.05
N GLN A 219 -21.38 2.22 -10.66
CA GLN A 219 -22.13 3.40 -10.29
C GLN A 219 -22.16 3.64 -8.79
N TYR A 220 -21.65 2.72 -7.96
CA TYR A 220 -21.61 2.90 -6.51
C TYR A 220 -20.69 4.06 -6.11
N VAL A 221 -21.24 5.05 -5.41
CA VAL A 221 -20.53 6.25 -4.98
C VAL A 221 -20.94 6.59 -3.52
N PRO A 222 -20.21 6.07 -2.51
CA PRO A 222 -20.51 6.37 -1.13
C PRO A 222 -20.17 7.84 -0.80
N TYR A 223 -20.94 8.42 0.13
CA TYR A 223 -20.79 9.81 0.56
C TYR A 223 -19.72 9.96 1.64
N ILE A 224 -18.96 11.05 1.60
CA ILE A 224 -18.09 11.48 2.69
C ILE A 224 -18.21 13.01 2.86
N ASN A 225 -18.27 13.44 4.12
CA ASN A 225 -18.34 14.85 4.48
C ASN A 225 -16.95 15.42 4.79
N ASP A 226 -16.64 16.59 4.24
CA ASP A 226 -15.40 17.32 4.52
C ASP A 226 -15.64 18.81 4.80
N SER A 227 -16.67 19.38 4.17
CA SER A 227 -17.16 20.74 4.42
C SER A 227 -17.96 20.87 5.72
N SER A 228 -18.64 19.78 6.12
CA SER A 228 -19.54 19.73 7.26
C SER A 228 -19.08 18.71 8.30
N TYR A 229 -19.49 18.89 9.56
CA TYR A 229 -19.11 17.98 10.63
C TYR A 229 -20.12 16.85 10.83
N THR A 230 -19.61 15.63 10.96
CA THR A 230 -20.38 14.39 11.20
C THR A 230 -21.35 14.50 12.39
N ASN A 231 -20.93 15.20 13.44
CA ASN A 231 -21.72 15.41 14.66
C ASN A 231 -22.69 16.60 14.60
N ASP A 232 -22.56 17.49 13.61
CA ASP A 232 -23.41 18.68 13.50
C ASP A 232 -24.59 18.45 12.55
N VAL A 233 -24.36 17.76 11.44
CA VAL A 233 -25.31 17.62 10.32
C VAL A 233 -25.69 16.17 10.11
N SER A 234 -26.93 15.93 9.69
CA SER A 234 -27.38 14.59 9.31
C SER A 234 -26.77 14.14 7.99
N MET A 235 -26.44 12.85 7.89
CA MET A 235 -25.92 12.29 6.65
C MET A 235 -27.03 12.25 5.58
N PRO A 236 -26.86 12.90 4.42
CA PRO A 236 -27.89 12.96 3.38
C PRO A 236 -28.08 11.64 2.62
N TYR A 237 -27.08 10.75 2.70
CA TYR A 237 -27.04 9.47 2.00
C TYR A 237 -26.85 8.30 2.95
N VAL A 238 -27.37 7.14 2.57
CA VAL A 238 -27.35 5.94 3.41
C VAL A 238 -26.03 5.17 3.30
N TYR A 239 -25.39 5.18 2.14
CA TYR A 239 -24.02 4.67 1.95
C TYR A 239 -23.04 5.82 2.20
N PHE A 240 -22.29 5.76 3.29
CA PHE A 240 -21.42 6.86 3.70
C PHE A 240 -20.26 6.40 4.57
N TYR A 241 -19.23 7.24 4.58
CA TYR A 241 -18.06 7.21 5.46
C TYR A 241 -18.04 8.52 6.27
N PRO A 242 -17.90 8.46 7.62
CA PRO A 242 -17.72 9.68 8.40
C PRO A 242 -16.34 10.30 8.11
N GLY A 243 -16.33 11.49 7.53
CA GLY A 243 -15.10 12.23 7.24
C GLY A 243 -14.73 13.14 8.41
N ARG A 244 -14.97 14.44 8.23
CA ARG A 244 -14.64 15.48 9.21
C ARG A 244 -15.61 15.51 10.39
N MET A 245 -15.07 15.57 11.60
CA MET A 245 -15.83 15.68 12.84
C MET A 245 -15.15 16.60 13.85
N ARG A 246 -15.92 17.08 14.83
CA ARG A 246 -15.41 17.92 15.91
C ARG A 246 -15.28 17.11 17.19
N LYS A 247 -14.08 17.10 17.78
CA LYS A 247 -13.80 16.47 19.08
C LYS A 247 -14.50 17.23 20.22
N SER A 248 -14.53 16.61 21.40
CA SER A 248 -15.08 17.22 22.62
C SER A 248 -14.36 18.51 23.05
N ASP A 249 -13.08 18.66 22.70
CA ASP A 249 -12.27 19.87 22.93
C ASP A 249 -12.47 20.97 21.86
N GLY A 250 -13.30 20.71 20.84
CA GLY A 250 -13.58 21.62 19.74
C GLY A 250 -12.62 21.52 18.55
N ALA A 251 -11.58 20.69 18.61
CA ALA A 251 -10.65 20.49 17.51
C ALA A 251 -11.24 19.66 16.37
N ASP A 252 -10.77 19.92 15.14
CA ASP A 252 -11.13 19.13 13.97
C ASP A 252 -10.43 17.76 14.01
N PHE A 253 -11.13 16.73 13.55
CA PHE A 253 -10.63 15.38 13.44
C PHE A 253 -11.19 14.71 12.18
N LEU A 254 -10.32 14.04 11.43
CA LEU A 254 -10.70 13.24 10.27
C LEU A 254 -10.69 11.77 10.69
N PHE A 255 -11.88 11.14 10.67
CA PHE A 255 -11.99 9.70 10.91
C PHE A 255 -11.59 8.94 9.64
N TYR A 256 -12.31 9.18 8.54
CA TYR A 256 -11.83 8.91 7.19
C TYR A 256 -11.34 10.20 6.53
N ASP A 257 -10.22 10.11 5.82
CA ASP A 257 -9.66 11.24 5.09
C ASP A 257 -9.99 11.09 3.60
N SER A 258 -10.78 12.02 3.06
CA SER A 258 -11.25 11.99 1.68
C SER A 258 -10.13 12.14 0.64
N ASP A 259 -8.97 12.68 1.03
CA ASP A 259 -7.80 12.80 0.16
C ASP A 259 -7.09 11.46 -0.03
N LEU A 260 -7.20 10.55 0.93
CA LEU A 260 -6.63 9.20 0.84
C LEU A 260 -7.42 8.29 -0.10
N PHE A 261 -8.71 8.59 -0.36
CA PHE A 261 -9.52 7.83 -1.31
C PHE A 261 -9.11 8.10 -2.75
N GLN A 262 -8.69 7.04 -3.44
CA GLN A 262 -8.42 7.04 -4.89
C GLN A 262 -9.61 6.54 -5.71
N SER A 263 -10.60 5.95 -5.04
CA SER A 263 -11.85 5.46 -5.62
C SER A 263 -12.89 6.56 -5.89
N ARG A 264 -14.00 6.18 -6.54
CA ARG A 264 -15.10 7.08 -6.88
C ARG A 264 -15.97 7.29 -5.65
N ILE A 265 -15.96 8.50 -5.12
CA ILE A 265 -16.69 8.89 -3.90
C ILE A 265 -17.45 10.21 -4.11
N ASN A 266 -18.49 10.42 -3.32
CA ASN A 266 -19.28 11.65 -3.31
C ASN A 266 -18.79 12.51 -2.14
N LEU A 267 -18.00 13.54 -2.45
CA LEU A 267 -17.45 14.48 -1.48
C LEU A 267 -18.37 15.70 -1.41
N ASP A 268 -19.17 15.81 -0.35
CA ASP A 268 -20.12 16.92 -0.14
C ASP A 268 -20.96 17.26 -1.40
N ASP A 269 -21.64 16.27 -1.98
CA ASP A 269 -22.45 16.36 -3.22
C ASP A 269 -21.67 16.54 -4.53
N SER A 270 -20.34 16.49 -4.48
CA SER A 270 -19.46 16.49 -5.65
C SER A 270 -18.79 15.12 -5.84
N ILE A 271 -19.07 14.47 -6.97
CA ILE A 271 -18.43 13.18 -7.31
C ILE A 271 -16.96 13.43 -7.71
N LYS A 272 -16.03 12.81 -6.98
CA LYS A 272 -14.60 12.81 -7.28
C LYS A 272 -14.33 11.77 -8.38
N GLU A 273 -13.95 12.21 -9.57
CA GLU A 273 -13.71 11.37 -10.76
C GLU A 273 -12.22 11.03 -10.98
N ASN A 274 -11.37 11.16 -9.96
CA ASN A 274 -9.92 11.16 -10.11
C ASN A 274 -9.36 9.73 -10.36
N SER A 275 -9.19 9.33 -11.62
CA SER A 275 -8.63 8.01 -12.02
C SER A 275 -9.32 6.78 -11.38
N SER A 276 -10.60 6.95 -11.06
CA SER A 276 -11.24 6.19 -9.98
C SER A 276 -11.84 4.86 -10.41
N TYR A 277 -11.44 3.81 -9.70
CA TYR A 277 -12.15 2.53 -9.67
C TYR A 277 -13.41 2.63 -8.79
N PRO A 278 -14.42 1.78 -9.03
CA PRO A 278 -15.52 1.61 -8.07
C PRO A 278 -14.99 1.11 -6.73
N LEU A 279 -15.37 1.76 -5.63
CA LEU A 279 -14.94 1.35 -4.28
C LEU A 279 -15.51 -0.03 -3.95
N ALA A 280 -14.65 -0.92 -3.44
CA ALA A 280 -15.07 -2.19 -2.86
C ALA A 280 -15.22 -2.06 -1.34
N ASP A 281 -16.37 -2.44 -0.80
CA ASP A 281 -16.67 -2.42 0.63
C ASP A 281 -17.69 -3.53 1.02
N MET A 282 -18.20 -3.50 2.27
CA MET A 282 -19.19 -4.48 2.73
C MET A 282 -20.49 -4.52 1.92
N TYR A 283 -20.81 -3.48 1.15
CA TYR A 283 -21.99 -3.40 0.30
C TYR A 283 -21.62 -3.70 -1.16
N ASN A 284 -20.63 -3.02 -1.71
CA ASN A 284 -20.15 -3.25 -3.07
C ASN A 284 -18.97 -4.23 -3.07
N HIS A 285 -19.25 -5.52 -3.20
CA HIS A 285 -18.22 -6.56 -3.17
C HIS A 285 -17.21 -6.42 -4.32
N ALA A 286 -16.05 -7.06 -4.17
CA ALA A 286 -15.00 -7.11 -5.18
C ALA A 286 -15.46 -7.82 -6.47
N VAL A 287 -15.05 -7.31 -7.64
CA VAL A 287 -15.18 -8.00 -8.94
C VAL A 287 -14.48 -9.36 -8.90
N ARG A 288 -14.65 -10.20 -9.94
CA ARG A 288 -13.90 -11.45 -10.06
C ARG A 288 -12.41 -11.15 -10.28
N TYR A 289 -11.50 -12.03 -9.83
CA TYR A 289 -10.06 -11.80 -9.92
C TYR A 289 -9.57 -11.50 -11.36
N PRO A 290 -10.02 -12.23 -12.40
CA PRO A 290 -9.61 -11.90 -13.78
C PRO A 290 -10.04 -10.49 -14.22
N ASP A 291 -11.19 -9.99 -13.76
CA ASP A 291 -11.62 -8.61 -14.04
C ASP A 291 -10.77 -7.59 -13.30
N GLU A 292 -10.44 -7.87 -12.05
CA GLU A 292 -9.59 -7.01 -11.23
C GLU A 292 -8.18 -6.88 -11.83
N GLU A 293 -7.57 -8.00 -12.23
CA GLU A 293 -6.27 -7.98 -12.89
C GLU A 293 -6.31 -7.24 -14.23
N ARG A 294 -7.39 -7.41 -15.02
CA ARG A 294 -7.60 -6.65 -16.26
C ARG A 294 -7.69 -5.14 -15.98
N LEU A 295 -8.52 -4.72 -15.03
CA LEU A 295 -8.69 -3.31 -14.65
C LEU A 295 -7.38 -2.70 -14.14
N TYR A 296 -6.62 -3.44 -13.34
CA TYR A 296 -5.30 -3.02 -12.88
C TYR A 296 -4.33 -2.83 -14.05
N ASN A 297 -4.25 -3.79 -14.97
CA ASN A 297 -3.35 -3.71 -16.13
C ASN A 297 -3.72 -2.55 -17.07
N GLU A 298 -5.01 -2.29 -17.27
CA GLU A 298 -5.50 -1.11 -17.99
C GLU A 298 -5.07 0.20 -17.29
N ALA A 299 -5.16 0.26 -15.96
CA ALA A 299 -4.73 1.42 -15.19
C ALA A 299 -3.20 1.61 -15.23
N VAL A 300 -2.41 0.53 -15.21
CA VAL A 300 -0.95 0.56 -15.41
C VAL A 300 -0.59 1.07 -16.80
N ALA A 301 -1.25 0.55 -17.85
CA ALA A 301 -1.03 1.02 -19.22
C ALA A 301 -1.38 2.51 -19.38
N ALA A 302 -2.49 2.95 -18.78
CA ALA A 302 -2.89 4.35 -18.77
C ALA A 302 -1.89 5.24 -18.02
N ALA A 303 -1.39 4.81 -16.86
CA ALA A 303 -0.36 5.53 -16.10
C ALA A 303 0.94 5.68 -16.91
N ASN A 304 1.42 4.58 -17.51
CA ASN A 304 2.61 4.58 -18.35
C ASN A 304 2.47 5.53 -19.55
N SER A 305 1.30 5.55 -20.21
CA SER A 305 1.02 6.45 -21.33
C SER A 305 1.07 7.94 -20.94
N LYS A 306 0.82 8.26 -19.66
CA LYS A 306 0.85 9.61 -19.09
C LYS A 306 2.20 9.94 -18.41
N GLY A 307 3.17 9.03 -18.42
CA GLY A 307 4.43 9.19 -17.70
C GLY A 307 4.26 9.25 -16.17
N MET A 308 3.17 8.67 -15.64
CA MET A 308 2.90 8.59 -14.21
C MET A 308 3.36 7.24 -13.65
N SER A 309 3.62 7.18 -12.34
CA SER A 309 3.89 5.91 -11.67
C SER A 309 2.70 4.96 -11.80
N PRO A 310 2.95 3.65 -12.03
CA PRO A 310 1.90 2.65 -11.99
C PRO A 310 1.09 2.71 -10.69
N PRO A 311 -0.23 2.44 -10.72
CA PRO A 311 -1.02 2.34 -9.51
C PRO A 311 -0.51 1.19 -8.63
N GLU A 312 -0.73 1.30 -7.33
CA GLU A 312 -0.45 0.23 -6.36
C GLU A 312 -1.26 -1.04 -6.71
N ILE A 313 -0.87 -2.21 -6.23
CA ILE A 313 -1.74 -3.41 -6.29
C ILE A 313 -2.78 -3.38 -5.16
N SER A 314 -3.92 -4.04 -5.34
CA SER A 314 -4.87 -4.22 -4.24
C SER A 314 -4.39 -5.27 -3.23
N LEU A 315 -4.96 -5.26 -2.02
CA LEU A 315 -4.69 -6.26 -1.00
C LEU A 315 -5.03 -7.67 -1.50
N ARG A 316 -6.16 -7.83 -2.21
CA ARG A 316 -6.49 -9.11 -2.83
C ARG A 316 -5.40 -9.58 -3.80
N MET A 317 -4.95 -8.70 -4.69
CA MET A 317 -3.92 -9.06 -5.67
C MET A 317 -2.61 -9.45 -5.01
N LEU A 318 -2.22 -8.76 -3.93
CA LEU A 318 -1.04 -9.13 -3.15
C LEU A 318 -1.20 -10.55 -2.57
N ILE A 319 -2.31 -10.82 -1.88
CA ILE A 319 -2.56 -12.13 -1.26
C ILE A 319 -2.63 -13.24 -2.31
N GLU A 320 -3.30 -13.01 -3.44
CA GLU A 320 -3.37 -13.98 -4.54
C GLU A 320 -1.97 -14.29 -5.10
N LYS A 321 -1.16 -13.25 -5.36
CA LYS A 321 0.19 -13.44 -5.90
C LYS A 321 1.16 -14.08 -4.91
N MET A 322 1.00 -13.83 -3.61
CA MET A 322 1.75 -14.57 -2.58
C MET A 322 1.42 -16.07 -2.58
N ASN A 323 0.21 -16.45 -2.98
CA ASN A 323 -0.19 -17.86 -3.07
C ASN A 323 0.14 -18.49 -4.44
N SER A 324 -0.04 -17.77 -5.55
CA SER A 324 0.07 -18.31 -6.91
C SER A 324 1.42 -18.03 -7.59
N SER A 325 2.16 -17.01 -7.16
CA SER A 325 3.42 -16.53 -7.74
C SER A 325 4.44 -16.17 -6.64
N SER A 326 4.54 -17.04 -5.62
CA SER A 326 5.25 -16.74 -4.37
C SER A 326 6.74 -16.40 -4.54
N GLN A 327 7.39 -16.92 -5.59
CA GLN A 327 8.82 -16.69 -5.86
C GLN A 327 9.19 -15.21 -5.97
N VAL A 328 8.30 -14.38 -6.55
CA VAL A 328 8.51 -12.93 -6.70
C VAL A 328 8.50 -12.21 -5.35
N TYR A 329 7.81 -12.78 -4.36
CA TYR A 329 7.63 -12.23 -3.02
C TYR A 329 8.45 -12.97 -1.97
N ASN A 330 9.41 -13.80 -2.37
CA ASN A 330 10.19 -14.56 -1.42
C ASN A 330 10.95 -13.64 -0.44
N ASN A 331 10.86 -13.94 0.86
CA ASN A 331 11.36 -13.14 1.99
C ASN A 331 10.72 -11.76 2.15
N ILE A 332 9.47 -11.57 1.72
CA ILE A 332 8.74 -10.30 1.86
C ILE A 332 8.65 -9.84 3.33
N ILE A 333 8.84 -8.53 3.55
CA ILE A 333 8.60 -7.87 4.85
C ILE A 333 7.26 -7.14 4.78
N LEU A 334 6.32 -7.50 5.65
CA LEU A 334 4.95 -6.99 5.70
C LEU A 334 4.64 -6.31 7.04
N MET A 335 3.87 -5.23 6.98
CA MET A 335 3.35 -4.53 8.16
C MET A 335 1.87 -4.21 7.97
N ASN A 336 1.04 -4.55 8.95
CA ASN A 336 -0.37 -4.13 9.00
C ASN A 336 -0.53 -2.91 9.92
N LEU A 337 -0.80 -1.72 9.35
CA LEU A 337 -0.99 -0.49 10.14
C LEU A 337 -2.34 -0.44 10.88
N HIS A 338 -3.27 -1.33 10.57
CA HIS A 338 -4.60 -1.35 11.22
C HIS A 338 -4.56 -1.94 12.64
N GLY A 339 -3.42 -2.47 13.08
CA GLY A 339 -3.22 -3.02 14.42
C GLY A 339 -3.98 -4.32 14.66
N GLU A 340 -4.81 -4.32 15.70
CA GLU A 340 -5.69 -5.45 16.08
C GLU A 340 -6.69 -5.85 14.98
N LEU A 341 -6.96 -4.94 14.04
CA LEU A 341 -7.86 -5.18 12.91
C LEU A 341 -7.08 -5.73 11.71
N LEU A 342 -7.56 -6.83 11.13
CA LEU A 342 -7.06 -7.35 9.86
C LEU A 342 -7.99 -6.96 8.70
N PRO A 343 -7.51 -6.16 7.73
CA PRO A 343 -8.30 -5.90 6.52
C PRO A 343 -8.46 -7.17 5.68
N LEU A 344 -9.68 -7.42 5.20
CA LEU A 344 -10.04 -8.55 4.36
C LEU A 344 -10.77 -8.03 3.12
N PRO A 345 -10.40 -8.42 1.89
CA PRO A 345 -11.13 -7.96 0.71
C PRO A 345 -12.55 -8.58 0.64
N PRO A 346 -13.60 -7.82 0.30
CA PRO A 346 -14.99 -8.30 0.29
C PRO A 346 -15.28 -9.17 -0.95
N MET A 347 -14.82 -10.42 -0.94
CA MET A 347 -14.81 -11.29 -2.12
C MET A 347 -15.94 -12.33 -2.14
N ARG A 348 -16.38 -12.68 -3.36
CA ARG A 348 -17.17 -13.89 -3.64
C ARG A 348 -16.90 -14.36 -5.07
N ASN A 349 -17.01 -15.67 -5.29
CA ASN A 349 -16.60 -16.35 -6.52
C ASN A 349 -17.74 -16.57 -7.53
N TYR A 350 -18.95 -16.03 -7.32
CA TYR A 350 -20.04 -16.06 -8.31
C TYR A 350 -20.43 -14.65 -8.73
N SER A 351 -21.10 -14.55 -9.88
CA SER A 351 -21.39 -13.29 -10.57
C SER A 351 -22.72 -12.67 -10.14
N ASP A 352 -22.82 -11.36 -10.25
CA ASP A 352 -24.10 -10.65 -10.14
C ASP A 352 -24.91 -10.80 -11.41
N ALA A 353 -26.23 -10.71 -11.29
CA ALA A 353 -27.10 -10.73 -12.45
C ALA A 353 -27.04 -9.40 -13.21
N ALA A 354 -27.08 -9.49 -14.54
CA ALA A 354 -27.29 -8.32 -15.38
C ALA A 354 -28.70 -7.78 -15.14
N LYS A 355 -28.80 -6.45 -15.07
CA LYS A 355 -30.05 -5.72 -14.90
C LYS A 355 -30.09 -4.49 -15.80
N ASP A 356 -31.28 -4.20 -16.33
CA ASP A 356 -31.58 -2.99 -17.10
C ASP A 356 -32.82 -2.32 -16.48
N PRO A 357 -32.69 -1.65 -15.31
CA PRO A 357 -33.84 -1.15 -14.57
C PRO A 357 -34.67 -0.10 -15.34
N GLU A 358 -34.09 0.53 -16.35
CA GLU A 358 -34.74 1.57 -17.15
C GLU A 358 -35.71 0.97 -18.19
N ASN A 359 -35.34 -0.15 -18.82
CA ASN A 359 -36.17 -0.79 -19.85
C ASN A 359 -36.91 -2.05 -19.37
N TYR A 360 -36.33 -2.75 -18.39
CA TYR A 360 -36.82 -4.03 -17.87
C TYR A 360 -36.72 -4.04 -16.32
N PRO A 361 -37.53 -3.22 -15.62
CA PRO A 361 -37.48 -3.14 -14.17
C PRO A 361 -37.77 -4.51 -13.53
N TYR A 362 -37.08 -4.80 -12.43
CA TYR A 362 -37.11 -6.03 -11.63
C TYR A 362 -36.62 -7.30 -12.34
N VAL A 363 -36.28 -7.23 -13.63
CA VAL A 363 -35.77 -8.37 -14.39
C VAL A 363 -34.27 -8.54 -14.17
N ARG A 364 -33.84 -9.79 -14.01
CA ARG A 364 -32.46 -10.20 -13.81
C ARG A 364 -32.12 -11.37 -14.73
N VAL A 365 -30.91 -11.38 -15.28
CA VAL A 365 -30.38 -12.52 -16.04
C VAL A 365 -28.94 -12.82 -15.64
N VAL A 366 -28.63 -14.09 -15.44
CA VAL A 366 -27.27 -14.54 -15.11
C VAL A 366 -27.03 -15.93 -15.66
N SER A 367 -25.79 -16.23 -16.02
CA SER A 367 -25.39 -17.58 -16.42
C SER A 367 -24.23 -18.07 -15.54
N HIS A 368 -24.34 -19.32 -15.08
CA HIS A 368 -23.31 -19.96 -14.26
C HIS A 368 -22.93 -21.34 -14.81
N PRO A 369 -21.62 -21.65 -14.92
CA PRO A 369 -21.18 -23.01 -15.18
C PRO A 369 -21.51 -23.90 -13.96
N GLU A 370 -21.71 -25.20 -14.19
CA GLU A 370 -22.04 -26.14 -13.10
C GLU A 370 -20.86 -26.38 -12.13
N ARG A 371 -19.62 -26.10 -12.57
CA ARG A 371 -18.39 -26.15 -11.76
C ARG A 371 -17.56 -24.89 -11.97
N ILE A 372 -16.74 -24.54 -10.97
CA ILE A 372 -15.67 -23.56 -11.16
C ILE A 372 -14.58 -24.17 -12.03
N GLN A 373 -14.16 -25.39 -11.68
CA GLN A 373 -13.07 -26.10 -12.34
C GLN A 373 -13.54 -27.37 -13.05
N TYR A 374 -13.09 -27.55 -14.29
CA TYR A 374 -13.27 -28.73 -15.11
C TYR A 374 -11.91 -29.34 -15.47
N ASN A 375 -11.85 -30.66 -15.66
CA ASN A 375 -10.65 -31.30 -16.18
C ASN A 375 -10.52 -31.07 -17.69
N SER A 376 -9.30 -31.24 -18.20
CA SER A 376 -9.06 -31.20 -19.65
C SER A 376 -9.94 -32.24 -20.36
N GLY A 377 -10.63 -31.80 -21.41
CA GLY A 377 -11.53 -32.65 -22.18
C GLY A 377 -12.92 -32.91 -21.56
N ASP A 378 -13.23 -32.39 -20.36
CA ASP A 378 -14.56 -32.53 -19.78
C ASP A 378 -15.62 -31.81 -20.63
N ALA A 379 -16.86 -32.32 -20.61
CA ALA A 379 -18.01 -31.58 -21.13
C ALA A 379 -18.40 -30.47 -20.14
N VAL A 380 -18.46 -29.23 -20.61
CA VAL A 380 -18.82 -28.06 -19.79
C VAL A 380 -20.31 -27.76 -19.94
N LYS A 381 -20.98 -27.46 -18.83
CA LYS A 381 -22.40 -27.13 -18.80
C LYS A 381 -22.62 -25.76 -18.18
N LEU A 382 -23.35 -24.92 -18.89
CA LEU A 382 -23.73 -23.57 -18.49
C LEU A 382 -25.24 -23.50 -18.29
N ARG A 383 -25.67 -22.99 -17.13
CA ARG A 383 -27.08 -22.80 -16.77
C ARG A 383 -27.43 -21.33 -16.81
N VAL A 384 -28.55 -20.98 -17.45
CA VAL A 384 -29.01 -19.60 -17.62
C VAL A 384 -30.27 -19.37 -16.81
N TYR A 385 -30.28 -18.28 -16.05
CA TYR A 385 -31.28 -17.94 -15.04
C TYR A 385 -31.89 -16.57 -15.33
N PRO A 386 -32.98 -16.50 -16.11
CA PRO A 386 -33.87 -15.35 -16.10
C PRO A 386 -34.80 -15.43 -14.89
N TYR A 387 -34.91 -14.34 -14.13
CA TYR A 387 -35.82 -14.26 -12.97
C TYR A 387 -36.21 -12.81 -12.68
N VAL A 388 -37.14 -12.64 -11.74
CA VAL A 388 -37.57 -11.33 -11.24
C VAL A 388 -37.33 -11.20 -9.75
N THR A 389 -36.96 -10.00 -9.29
CA THR A 389 -36.73 -9.72 -7.86
C THR A 389 -38.02 -9.54 -7.08
N GLU A 390 -39.12 -9.18 -7.76
CA GLU A 390 -40.46 -9.00 -7.19
C GLU A 390 -41.47 -9.87 -7.94
N PRO A 391 -41.50 -11.20 -7.71
CA PRO A 391 -42.38 -12.13 -8.42
C PRO A 391 -43.85 -11.72 -8.42
N SER A 392 -44.34 -11.13 -7.32
CA SER A 392 -45.73 -10.70 -7.16
C SER A 392 -46.21 -9.66 -8.18
N LEU A 393 -45.30 -8.93 -8.83
CA LEU A 393 -45.60 -7.90 -9.84
C LEU A 393 -45.76 -8.47 -11.26
N PHE A 394 -45.43 -9.74 -11.47
CA PHE A 394 -45.42 -10.37 -12.79
C PHE A 394 -46.46 -11.49 -12.87
N SER A 395 -47.08 -11.67 -14.04
CA SER A 395 -47.88 -12.87 -14.28
C SER A 395 -46.99 -14.10 -14.33
N SER A 396 -47.51 -15.27 -13.94
CA SER A 396 -46.82 -16.57 -14.04
C SER A 396 -46.31 -16.90 -15.46
N THR A 397 -46.90 -16.27 -16.48
CA THR A 397 -46.62 -16.43 -17.91
C THR A 397 -45.71 -15.34 -18.47
N SER A 398 -45.23 -14.41 -17.64
CA SER A 398 -44.34 -13.33 -18.06
C SER A 398 -43.04 -13.90 -18.62
N ALA A 399 -42.59 -13.36 -19.75
CA ALA A 399 -41.36 -13.76 -20.42
C ALA A 399 -40.56 -12.54 -20.89
N LEU A 400 -39.24 -12.64 -20.86
CA LEU A 400 -38.31 -11.70 -21.43
C LEU A 400 -38.08 -12.04 -22.91
N GLN A 401 -38.28 -11.05 -23.78
CA GLN A 401 -38.21 -11.25 -25.23
C GLN A 401 -36.85 -11.78 -25.68
N THR A 402 -35.77 -11.12 -25.23
CA THR A 402 -34.40 -11.46 -25.65
C THR A 402 -33.43 -11.36 -24.50
N LEU A 403 -32.59 -12.37 -24.33
CA LEU A 403 -31.37 -12.33 -23.54
C LEU A 403 -30.22 -12.94 -24.32
N SER A 404 -28.99 -12.57 -24.00
CA SER A 404 -27.81 -13.08 -24.70
C SER A 404 -26.75 -13.61 -23.74
N VAL A 405 -26.02 -14.63 -24.21
CA VAL A 405 -24.84 -15.22 -23.57
C VAL A 405 -23.70 -15.18 -24.57
N TYR A 406 -22.67 -14.40 -24.27
CA TYR A 406 -21.51 -14.17 -25.11
C TYR A 406 -20.26 -14.80 -24.51
N LEU A 407 -19.55 -15.60 -25.29
CA LEU A 407 -18.22 -16.11 -24.96
C LEU A 407 -17.20 -15.38 -25.83
N PRO A 408 -16.55 -14.32 -25.32
CA PRO A 408 -15.68 -13.46 -26.12
C PRO A 408 -14.45 -14.16 -26.67
N ASN A 409 -13.97 -15.20 -25.99
CA ASN A 409 -12.70 -15.86 -26.28
C ASN A 409 -12.88 -17.29 -26.84
N ASP A 410 -14.13 -17.70 -27.08
CA ASP A 410 -14.45 -19.07 -27.50
C ASP A 410 -15.26 -19.06 -28.79
N TYR A 411 -14.70 -19.68 -29.82
CA TYR A 411 -15.34 -19.83 -31.13
C TYR A 411 -15.95 -21.23 -31.27
N ILE A 412 -17.27 -21.32 -31.14
CA ILE A 412 -18.03 -22.57 -31.04
C ILE A 412 -18.94 -22.72 -32.26
N LEU A 413 -18.74 -23.78 -33.03
CA LEU A 413 -19.49 -24.05 -34.24
C LEU A 413 -20.87 -24.66 -33.95
N PRO A 414 -21.87 -24.47 -34.84
CA PRO A 414 -23.15 -25.15 -34.71
C PRO A 414 -22.95 -26.67 -34.71
N GLY A 415 -23.52 -27.37 -33.73
CA GLY A 415 -23.36 -28.82 -33.54
C GLY A 415 -22.31 -29.23 -32.50
N GLN A 416 -21.50 -28.29 -32.00
CA GLN A 416 -20.59 -28.51 -30.87
C GLN A 416 -21.24 -28.24 -29.50
N THR A 417 -22.54 -27.91 -29.52
CA THR A 417 -23.34 -27.64 -28.33
C THR A 417 -24.69 -28.33 -28.40
N VAL A 418 -25.18 -28.77 -27.24
CA VAL A 418 -26.58 -29.18 -27.03
C VAL A 418 -27.24 -28.14 -26.15
N VAL A 419 -28.36 -27.58 -26.60
CA VAL A 419 -29.13 -26.57 -25.85
C VAL A 419 -30.47 -27.16 -25.44
N GLU A 420 -30.76 -27.10 -24.14
CA GLU A 420 -32.02 -27.53 -23.55
C GLU A 420 -32.77 -26.32 -22.98
N LYS A 421 -34.09 -26.27 -23.20
CA LYS A 421 -35.02 -25.28 -22.60
C LYS A 421 -35.92 -25.98 -21.61
N ILE A 422 -36.11 -25.40 -20.43
CA ILE A 422 -37.13 -25.83 -19.46
C ILE A 422 -38.36 -24.95 -19.63
N ASN A 423 -39.35 -25.48 -20.33
CA ASN A 423 -40.66 -24.87 -20.53
C ASN A 423 -41.58 -25.22 -19.36
N GLY A 424 -42.57 -24.37 -19.09
CA GLY A 424 -43.57 -24.60 -18.05
C GLY A 424 -43.87 -23.34 -17.25
N ASN A 425 -45.10 -23.27 -16.75
CA ASN A 425 -45.66 -22.21 -15.92
C ASN A 425 -46.83 -22.77 -15.10
N GLU A 426 -47.61 -21.93 -14.42
CA GLU A 426 -48.76 -22.42 -13.62
C GLU A 426 -49.83 -23.16 -14.44
N ASN A 427 -49.90 -22.92 -15.75
CA ASN A 427 -50.91 -23.50 -16.66
C ASN A 427 -50.37 -24.67 -17.50
N HIS A 428 -49.05 -24.80 -17.62
CA HIS A 428 -48.38 -25.81 -18.44
C HIS A 428 -47.35 -26.56 -17.62
N ASP A 429 -47.43 -27.88 -17.65
CA ASP A 429 -46.50 -28.75 -16.92
C ASP A 429 -45.04 -28.47 -17.33
N TYR A 430 -44.12 -28.61 -16.37
CA TYR A 430 -42.71 -28.33 -16.63
C TYR A 430 -42.05 -29.48 -17.37
N GLU A 431 -41.40 -29.16 -18.49
CA GLU A 431 -40.72 -30.12 -19.36
C GLU A 431 -39.36 -29.57 -19.81
N ARG A 432 -38.35 -30.43 -19.80
CA ARG A 432 -37.02 -30.15 -20.35
C ARG A 432 -36.97 -30.67 -21.79
N VAL A 433 -36.73 -29.78 -22.74
CA VAL A 433 -36.73 -30.10 -24.18
C VAL A 433 -35.42 -29.68 -24.81
N THR A 434 -34.76 -30.59 -25.52
CA THR A 434 -33.63 -30.25 -26.39
C THR A 434 -34.14 -29.48 -27.60
N VAL A 435 -33.61 -28.27 -27.81
CA VAL A 435 -34.05 -27.37 -28.87
C VAL A 435 -32.97 -27.20 -29.94
N LEU A 436 -33.40 -26.99 -31.18
CA LEU A 436 -32.51 -26.65 -32.29
C LEU A 436 -32.40 -25.13 -32.44
N ALA A 437 -31.25 -24.69 -32.93
CA ALA A 437 -31.02 -23.29 -33.25
C ALA A 437 -31.99 -22.83 -34.35
N GLY A 438 -32.57 -21.65 -34.19
CA GLY A 438 -33.57 -21.09 -35.08
C GLY A 438 -33.98 -19.67 -34.67
N THR A 439 -34.88 -19.06 -35.43
CA THR A 439 -35.30 -17.67 -35.23
C THR A 439 -36.24 -17.47 -34.04
N ASP A 440 -36.86 -18.54 -33.54
CA ASP A 440 -37.97 -18.45 -32.59
C ASP A 440 -37.63 -19.07 -31.21
N THR A 441 -36.47 -19.74 -31.09
CA THR A 441 -36.02 -20.43 -29.86
C THR A 441 -34.71 -19.83 -29.34
N TYR A 442 -33.62 -20.06 -30.06
CA TYR A 442 -32.32 -19.44 -29.83
C TYR A 442 -31.50 -19.41 -31.11
N ASN A 443 -30.62 -18.43 -31.25
CA ASN A 443 -29.71 -18.29 -32.38
C ASN A 443 -28.24 -18.30 -31.92
N ILE A 444 -27.32 -18.72 -32.79
CA ILE A 444 -25.87 -18.63 -32.60
C ILE A 444 -25.30 -17.68 -33.64
N SER A 445 -24.51 -16.70 -33.21
CA SER A 445 -23.83 -15.75 -34.10
C SER A 445 -22.41 -15.43 -33.63
N TYR A 446 -21.63 -14.74 -34.47
CA TYR A 446 -20.19 -14.50 -34.25
C TYR A 446 -19.86 -13.02 -34.42
N PRO A 447 -20.21 -12.16 -33.44
CA PRO A 447 -20.11 -10.71 -33.59
C PRO A 447 -18.67 -10.18 -33.57
N ALA A 448 -17.69 -10.96 -33.07
CA ALA A 448 -16.27 -10.65 -33.10
C ALA A 448 -15.45 -11.86 -33.53
N ALA A 449 -14.24 -11.61 -34.08
CA ALA A 449 -13.32 -12.66 -34.46
C ALA A 449 -12.91 -13.48 -33.21
N GLY A 450 -13.32 -14.75 -33.16
CA GLY A 450 -12.99 -15.66 -32.05
C GLY A 450 -14.05 -15.76 -30.94
N GLY A 451 -15.16 -15.03 -31.01
CA GLY A 451 -16.23 -15.07 -30.00
C GLY A 451 -17.55 -15.66 -30.49
N THR A 452 -18.33 -16.26 -29.59
CA THR A 452 -19.64 -16.87 -29.89
C THR A 452 -20.74 -16.21 -29.07
N LEU A 453 -21.82 -15.80 -29.73
CA LEU A 453 -23.01 -15.22 -29.10
C LEU A 453 -24.21 -16.16 -29.25
N PHE A 454 -24.76 -16.60 -28.12
CA PHE A 454 -26.05 -17.26 -28.04
C PHE A 454 -27.12 -16.22 -27.72
N THR A 455 -28.15 -16.12 -28.55
CA THR A 455 -29.31 -15.26 -28.32
C THR A 455 -30.51 -16.14 -28.03
N PHE A 456 -31.18 -15.95 -26.89
CA PHE A 456 -32.34 -16.76 -26.47
C PHE A 456 -33.62 -15.94 -26.53
N TYR A 457 -34.69 -16.55 -27.02
CA TYR A 457 -35.99 -15.92 -27.20
C TYR A 457 -37.07 -16.52 -26.30
N ASP A 458 -38.07 -15.70 -25.96
CA ASP A 458 -39.22 -16.09 -25.13
C ASP A 458 -38.80 -16.78 -23.82
N ASN A 459 -38.13 -16.01 -22.96
CA ASN A 459 -37.47 -16.50 -21.77
C ASN A 459 -38.40 -16.36 -20.55
N PRO A 460 -38.98 -17.43 -20.00
CA PRO A 460 -39.91 -17.31 -18.88
C PRO A 460 -39.23 -16.71 -17.65
N LEU A 461 -39.88 -15.75 -16.99
CA LEU A 461 -39.35 -15.01 -15.85
C LEU A 461 -39.82 -15.54 -14.49
N ARG A 462 -40.97 -16.24 -14.49
CA ARG A 462 -41.62 -16.76 -13.29
C ARG A 462 -41.51 -18.27 -13.22
N HIS A 463 -41.48 -18.84 -12.02
CA HIS A 463 -41.30 -20.28 -11.74
C HIS A 463 -42.47 -20.88 -10.95
N ALA A 464 -43.67 -20.32 -11.13
CA ALA A 464 -44.87 -20.71 -10.40
C ALA A 464 -45.13 -22.23 -10.45
N PRO A 465 -45.61 -22.84 -9.35
CA PRO A 465 -45.84 -24.27 -9.29
C PRO A 465 -46.99 -24.71 -10.22
N ASN A 466 -46.84 -25.87 -10.84
CA ASN A 466 -47.90 -26.59 -11.54
C ASN A 466 -47.89 -28.04 -11.05
N GLY A 467 -48.95 -28.43 -10.32
CA GLY A 467 -48.93 -29.69 -9.58
C GLY A 467 -47.74 -29.74 -8.61
N ASN A 468 -46.91 -30.77 -8.73
CA ASN A 468 -45.69 -30.90 -7.92
C ASN A 468 -44.43 -30.40 -8.63
N LYS A 469 -44.55 -29.80 -9.83
CA LYS A 469 -43.46 -29.20 -10.60
C LYS A 469 -43.44 -27.67 -10.45
N GLY A 470 -42.38 -27.01 -10.92
CA GLY A 470 -42.12 -25.59 -10.62
C GLY A 470 -41.68 -25.37 -9.17
N LEU A 471 -41.44 -24.12 -8.78
CA LEU A 471 -40.91 -23.76 -7.46
C LEU A 471 -42.03 -23.39 -6.47
N PRO A 472 -42.22 -24.13 -5.38
CA PRO A 472 -43.21 -23.78 -4.36
C PRO A 472 -42.82 -22.53 -3.56
N LEU A 473 -43.83 -21.81 -3.05
CA LEU A 473 -43.69 -20.49 -2.40
C LEU A 473 -42.82 -20.52 -1.13
N ASP A 474 -42.91 -21.59 -0.34
CA ASP A 474 -42.16 -21.77 0.91
C ASP A 474 -40.65 -22.00 0.68
N LYS A 475 -40.24 -22.24 -0.57
CA LYS A 475 -38.83 -22.44 -0.95
C LYS A 475 -38.18 -21.22 -1.57
N TRP A 476 -38.91 -20.10 -1.69
CA TRP A 476 -38.34 -18.86 -2.20
C TRP A 476 -37.25 -18.35 -1.27
N LEU A 477 -36.14 -17.91 -1.86
CA LEU A 477 -35.04 -17.31 -1.11
C LEU A 477 -35.16 -15.79 -1.18
N TYR A 478 -35.29 -15.15 -0.03
CA TYR A 478 -35.37 -13.69 0.09
C TYR A 478 -36.48 -13.05 -0.75
N GLY A 479 -37.61 -13.75 -0.91
CA GLY A 479 -38.75 -13.31 -1.71
C GLY A 479 -38.62 -13.55 -3.22
N MET A 480 -37.55 -14.20 -3.67
CA MET A 480 -37.26 -14.42 -5.09
C MET A 480 -37.38 -15.89 -5.50
N GLU A 481 -37.80 -16.12 -6.74
CA GLU A 481 -37.82 -17.43 -7.41
C GLU A 481 -36.45 -17.75 -8.05
N TYR A 482 -35.36 -17.60 -7.29
CA TYR A 482 -33.99 -17.78 -7.78
C TYR A 482 -33.19 -18.73 -6.87
N ILE A 483 -32.89 -19.92 -7.37
CA ILE A 483 -32.06 -20.91 -6.70
C ILE A 483 -31.07 -21.47 -7.73
N PRO A 484 -29.83 -20.94 -7.77
CA PRO A 484 -28.82 -21.35 -8.75
C PRO A 484 -28.03 -22.59 -8.29
N CYS A 485 -28.03 -22.90 -6.99
CA CYS A 485 -27.22 -23.99 -6.47
C CYS A 485 -27.74 -25.37 -6.91
N PRO A 486 -26.88 -26.40 -6.94
CA PRO A 486 -27.31 -27.78 -7.13
C PRO A 486 -28.17 -28.20 -5.93
N VAL A 487 -29.43 -28.50 -6.19
CA VAL A 487 -30.34 -29.09 -5.23
C VAL A 487 -30.48 -30.57 -5.57
N HIS A 488 -30.27 -31.45 -4.58
CA HIS A 488 -30.40 -32.90 -4.74
C HIS A 488 -30.34 -33.59 -3.37
N PRO A 489 -31.04 -34.71 -3.14
CA PRO A 489 -30.78 -35.59 -2.01
C PRO A 489 -29.42 -36.29 -2.14
N ALA A 490 -28.87 -36.72 -0.99
CA ALA A 490 -27.65 -37.52 -0.96
C ALA A 490 -27.77 -38.77 -1.85
N GLY A 491 -26.72 -39.07 -2.64
CA GLY A 491 -26.67 -40.24 -3.52
C GLY A 491 -27.44 -40.11 -4.84
N THR A 492 -28.00 -38.92 -5.15
CA THR A 492 -28.60 -38.65 -6.47
C THR A 492 -27.70 -37.73 -7.31
N PRO A 493 -27.73 -37.82 -8.66
CA PRO A 493 -26.90 -36.95 -9.48
C PRO A 493 -27.24 -35.47 -9.25
N GLU A 494 -26.22 -34.64 -9.14
CA GLU A 494 -26.36 -33.19 -8.93
C GLU A 494 -27.18 -32.55 -10.06
N PHE A 495 -27.90 -31.47 -9.73
CA PHE A 495 -28.78 -30.73 -10.65
C PHE A 495 -29.93 -31.54 -11.29
N THR A 496 -30.28 -32.71 -10.72
CA THR A 496 -31.47 -33.47 -11.15
C THR A 496 -32.77 -32.93 -10.56
N TYR A 497 -32.72 -32.17 -9.47
CA TYR A 497 -33.91 -31.50 -8.93
C TYR A 497 -33.98 -30.08 -9.50
N ASP A 498 -34.43 -29.99 -10.74
CA ASP A 498 -34.83 -28.73 -11.38
C ASP A 498 -36.35 -28.57 -11.37
N LEU A 499 -36.85 -27.56 -12.08
CA LEU A 499 -38.29 -27.26 -12.16
C LEU A 499 -39.14 -28.41 -12.71
N THR A 500 -38.54 -29.38 -13.41
CA THR A 500 -39.26 -30.56 -13.94
C THR A 500 -39.45 -31.66 -12.89
N ASN A 501 -38.77 -31.55 -11.74
CA ASN A 501 -38.86 -32.52 -10.66
C ASN A 501 -40.26 -32.52 -10.04
N ASN A 502 -40.82 -33.72 -9.87
CA ASN A 502 -42.19 -33.96 -9.43
C ASN A 502 -42.36 -34.08 -7.90
N ASN A 503 -41.36 -33.68 -7.11
CA ASN A 503 -41.50 -33.58 -5.67
C ASN A 503 -41.98 -32.18 -5.27
N ALA A 504 -43.13 -32.11 -4.61
CA ALA A 504 -43.80 -30.87 -4.25
C ALA A 504 -43.08 -30.08 -3.14
N ASN A 505 -42.28 -30.75 -2.31
CA ASN A 505 -41.80 -30.20 -1.04
C ASN A 505 -40.32 -29.81 -1.06
N ASN A 506 -39.63 -29.95 -2.19
CA ASN A 506 -38.20 -29.69 -2.26
C ASN A 506 -37.90 -28.37 -2.97
N PRO A 507 -36.82 -27.67 -2.59
CA PRO A 507 -36.27 -26.63 -3.44
C PRO A 507 -35.83 -27.22 -4.79
N LYS A 508 -35.72 -26.37 -5.81
CA LYS A 508 -35.41 -26.78 -7.18
C LYS A 508 -34.49 -25.76 -7.82
N ASN A 509 -33.52 -26.22 -8.60
CA ASN A 509 -32.71 -25.35 -9.43
C ASN A 509 -33.61 -24.63 -10.46
N THR A 510 -33.50 -23.31 -10.55
CA THR A 510 -34.42 -22.48 -11.34
C THR A 510 -33.87 -22.09 -12.72
N ALA A 511 -32.91 -22.84 -13.26
CA ALA A 511 -32.40 -22.58 -14.60
C ALA A 511 -33.52 -22.75 -15.65
N ARG A 512 -33.55 -21.88 -16.66
CA ARG A 512 -34.46 -22.00 -17.82
C ARG A 512 -33.77 -22.55 -19.05
N TRP A 513 -32.45 -22.37 -19.15
CA TRP A 513 -31.67 -22.92 -20.24
C TRP A 513 -30.43 -23.63 -19.73
N ILE A 514 -30.04 -24.67 -20.46
CA ILE A 514 -28.81 -25.43 -20.23
C ILE A 514 -28.08 -25.51 -21.56
N ILE A 515 -26.88 -24.96 -21.62
CA ILE A 515 -25.97 -25.09 -22.77
C ILE A 515 -24.90 -26.12 -22.37
N THR A 516 -24.85 -27.24 -23.08
CA THR A 516 -23.81 -28.25 -22.92
C THR A 516 -22.82 -28.13 -24.08
N PHE A 517 -21.59 -27.75 -23.78
CA PHE A 517 -20.47 -27.84 -24.70
C PHE A 517 -19.99 -29.28 -24.75
N THR A 518 -19.83 -29.84 -25.96
CA THR A 518 -19.34 -31.21 -26.12
C THR A 518 -17.94 -31.35 -25.52
N ALA A 519 -17.63 -32.54 -24.99
CA ALA A 519 -16.32 -32.86 -24.43
C ALA A 519 -15.18 -32.49 -25.40
N GLY A 520 -14.17 -31.78 -24.90
CA GLY A 520 -13.00 -31.36 -25.68
C GLY A 520 -13.21 -30.16 -26.61
N ILE A 521 -14.38 -29.52 -26.60
CA ILE A 521 -14.63 -28.32 -27.42
C ILE A 521 -14.01 -27.06 -26.79
N LEU A 522 -14.14 -26.91 -25.48
CA LEU A 522 -13.44 -25.85 -24.75
C LEU A 522 -12.00 -26.31 -24.49
N ALA A 523 -11.04 -25.50 -24.95
CA ALA A 523 -9.61 -25.77 -24.77
C ALA A 523 -9.20 -25.57 -23.30
N ASP A 524 -8.04 -26.07 -22.91
CA ASP A 524 -7.50 -25.80 -21.58
C ASP A 524 -7.22 -24.29 -21.41
N GLY A 525 -7.71 -23.71 -20.32
CA GLY A 525 -7.58 -22.29 -20.04
C GLY A 525 -8.74 -21.71 -19.23
N ILE A 526 -8.83 -20.38 -19.26
CA ILE A 526 -9.89 -19.59 -18.61
C ILE A 526 -10.92 -19.20 -19.66
N HIS A 527 -12.18 -19.51 -19.41
CA HIS A 527 -13.29 -19.12 -20.28
C HIS A 527 -14.14 -18.04 -19.61
N THR A 528 -14.44 -17.00 -20.37
CA THR A 528 -15.28 -15.88 -19.92
C THR A 528 -16.68 -16.06 -20.48
N ILE A 529 -17.69 -15.89 -19.64
CA ILE A 529 -19.10 -15.95 -20.02
C ILE A 529 -19.75 -14.62 -19.63
N GLU A 530 -20.27 -13.90 -20.62
CA GLU A 530 -20.97 -12.64 -20.41
C GLU A 530 -22.47 -12.81 -20.70
N THR A 531 -23.33 -12.45 -19.75
CA THR A 531 -24.79 -12.51 -19.90
C THR A 531 -25.37 -11.10 -19.89
N ARG A 532 -26.31 -10.81 -20.79
CA ARG A 532 -26.98 -9.50 -20.91
C ARG A 532 -28.47 -9.64 -21.21
N ILE A 533 -29.22 -8.61 -20.84
CA ILE A 533 -30.59 -8.39 -21.31
C ILE A 533 -30.50 -7.73 -22.70
N GLY A 534 -31.17 -8.33 -23.70
CA GLY A 534 -31.07 -7.92 -25.10
C GLY A 534 -29.79 -8.40 -25.81
N GLU A 535 -29.50 -7.82 -26.98
CA GLU A 535 -28.41 -8.23 -27.88
C GLU A 535 -27.20 -7.28 -27.90
N ASP A 536 -27.27 -6.16 -27.18
CA ASP A 536 -26.20 -5.17 -27.15
C ASP A 536 -24.99 -5.68 -26.36
N ILE A 537 -24.00 -6.23 -27.06
CA ILE A 537 -22.75 -6.73 -26.49
C ILE A 537 -21.84 -5.63 -25.92
N THR A 538 -22.16 -4.35 -26.16
CA THR A 538 -21.41 -3.20 -25.63
C THR A 538 -21.98 -2.68 -24.31
N ALA A 539 -23.13 -3.21 -23.87
CA ALA A 539 -23.72 -2.88 -22.58
C ALA A 539 -22.87 -3.42 -21.42
N GLY A 540 -22.97 -2.78 -20.25
CA GLY A 540 -22.12 -3.05 -19.07
C GLY A 540 -20.92 -2.10 -18.94
N ALA A 541 -20.80 -1.12 -19.83
CA ALA A 541 -19.85 -0.02 -19.69
C ALA A 541 -20.50 1.13 -18.90
N LEU A 542 -19.69 1.95 -18.21
CA LEU A 542 -20.21 3.09 -17.43
C LEU A 542 -21.08 4.04 -18.28
N SER A 543 -20.74 4.20 -19.57
CA SER A 543 -21.47 5.04 -20.53
C SER A 543 -22.66 4.35 -21.21
N ASN A 544 -22.80 3.02 -21.11
CA ASN A 544 -23.85 2.27 -21.79
C ASN A 544 -24.40 1.16 -20.89
N LYS A 545 -25.58 1.39 -20.30
CA LYS A 545 -26.29 0.45 -19.43
C LYS A 545 -25.34 -0.28 -18.46
N PRO A 546 -24.72 0.46 -17.52
CA PRO A 546 -23.62 -0.03 -16.68
C PRO A 546 -23.92 -1.31 -15.90
N SER A 547 -25.18 -1.52 -15.51
CA SER A 547 -25.60 -2.70 -14.76
C SER A 547 -26.02 -3.89 -15.64
N ASN A 548 -26.09 -3.71 -16.97
CA ASN A 548 -26.53 -4.74 -17.90
C ASN A 548 -25.35 -5.61 -18.38
N LEU A 549 -24.64 -6.21 -17.43
CA LEU A 549 -23.60 -7.19 -17.68
C LEU A 549 -23.40 -8.06 -16.45
N SER A 550 -23.49 -9.37 -16.66
CA SER A 550 -23.03 -10.38 -15.73
C SER A 550 -21.82 -11.07 -16.35
N ARG A 551 -20.68 -11.10 -15.67
CA ARG A 551 -19.48 -11.80 -16.14
C ARG A 551 -19.09 -12.92 -15.19
N THR A 552 -19.08 -14.14 -15.72
CA THR A 552 -18.75 -15.38 -15.02
C THR A 552 -17.54 -16.06 -15.66
N TYR A 553 -16.83 -16.87 -14.90
CA TYR A 553 -15.63 -17.58 -15.35
C TYR A 553 -15.71 -19.07 -15.04
N THR A 554 -15.03 -19.87 -15.86
CA THR A 554 -14.71 -21.27 -15.57
C THR A 554 -13.29 -21.60 -16.06
N TRP A 555 -12.67 -22.57 -15.41
CA TRP A 555 -11.30 -22.99 -15.66
C TRP A 555 -11.30 -24.45 -16.13
N VAL A 556 -10.82 -24.70 -17.35
CA VAL A 556 -10.73 -26.03 -17.95
C VAL A 556 -9.26 -26.44 -17.99
N GLY A 557 -8.91 -27.60 -17.42
CA GLY A 557 -7.54 -28.13 -17.45
C GLY A 557 -6.52 -27.32 -16.63
N VAL A 558 -6.92 -26.22 -15.99
CA VAL A 558 -6.07 -25.34 -15.19
C VAL A 558 -6.68 -25.11 -13.80
N THR A 559 -5.85 -24.76 -12.83
CA THR A 559 -6.30 -24.45 -11.46
C THR A 559 -6.79 -23.01 -11.38
N PRO A 560 -8.00 -22.75 -10.86
CA PRO A 560 -8.48 -21.39 -10.63
C PRO A 560 -7.62 -20.65 -9.58
N PRO A 561 -7.55 -19.30 -9.64
CA PRO A 561 -6.94 -18.48 -8.60
C PRO A 561 -7.46 -18.85 -7.21
N VAL A 562 -6.62 -18.76 -6.18
CA VAL A 562 -6.98 -19.17 -4.81
C VAL A 562 -8.18 -18.38 -4.29
N THR A 563 -8.25 -17.09 -4.60
CA THR A 563 -9.36 -16.19 -4.25
C THR A 563 -10.68 -16.51 -4.98
N GLU A 564 -10.66 -17.39 -5.99
CA GLU A 564 -11.83 -17.84 -6.75
C GLU A 564 -12.30 -19.25 -6.34
N GLN A 565 -11.46 -20.02 -5.66
CA GLN A 565 -11.77 -21.39 -5.23
C GLN A 565 -12.84 -21.46 -4.14
N TYR A 566 -13.05 -20.37 -3.40
CA TYR A 566 -13.89 -20.36 -2.21
C TYR A 566 -14.96 -19.28 -2.23
N GLN A 567 -16.07 -19.55 -1.55
CA GLN A 567 -17.06 -18.57 -1.19
C GLN A 567 -16.72 -17.96 0.17
N PHE A 568 -16.06 -16.82 0.17
CA PHE A 568 -15.76 -16.12 1.41
C PHE A 568 -16.98 -15.42 2.02
N MET A 569 -17.90 -14.95 1.15
CA MET A 569 -19.07 -14.17 1.54
C MET A 569 -20.35 -14.60 0.80
N GLY A 570 -21.49 -14.31 1.44
CA GLY A 570 -22.83 -14.53 0.88
C GLY A 570 -23.44 -15.88 1.25
N ASP A 571 -24.71 -16.06 0.88
CA ASP A 571 -25.47 -17.27 1.20
C ASP A 571 -25.01 -18.47 0.35
N PRO A 572 -24.63 -19.60 0.97
CA PRO A 572 -24.30 -20.83 0.24
C PRO A 572 -25.42 -21.37 -0.66
N ARG A 573 -26.70 -21.11 -0.38
CA ARG A 573 -27.83 -21.52 -1.25
C ARG A 573 -27.87 -20.79 -2.59
N HIS A 574 -27.16 -19.67 -2.71
CA HIS A 574 -26.94 -18.97 -3.98
C HIS A 574 -25.64 -19.34 -4.68
N MET A 575 -24.85 -20.27 -4.13
CA MET A 575 -23.63 -20.77 -4.76
C MET A 575 -23.96 -21.70 -5.94
N PRO A 576 -23.71 -21.31 -7.20
CA PRO A 576 -24.05 -22.15 -8.35
C PRO A 576 -23.17 -23.39 -8.50
N TYR A 577 -21.96 -23.39 -7.93
CA TYR A 577 -20.94 -24.38 -8.24
C TYR A 577 -21.06 -25.62 -7.38
N LYS A 578 -21.06 -26.80 -8.00
CA LYS A 578 -21.21 -28.07 -7.30
C LYS A 578 -19.93 -28.60 -6.67
N ASP A 579 -18.79 -28.31 -7.30
CA ASP A 579 -17.46 -28.62 -6.81
C ASP A 579 -17.14 -27.90 -5.49
N VAL A 580 -17.84 -26.80 -5.20
CA VAL A 580 -17.75 -26.05 -3.95
C VAL A 580 -18.50 -26.72 -2.78
N LYS A 581 -19.50 -27.57 -3.05
CA LYS A 581 -20.29 -28.28 -2.02
C LYS A 581 -19.71 -29.66 -1.64
N LYS A 582 -18.69 -30.13 -2.35
CA LYS A 582 -18.51 -31.57 -2.57
C LYS A 582 -18.20 -32.35 -1.29
N THR A 583 -19.12 -33.26 -0.94
CA THR A 583 -19.04 -34.26 0.14
C THR A 583 -18.61 -35.66 -0.34
N ASP A 584 -18.16 -35.81 -1.59
CA ASP A 584 -17.76 -37.12 -2.13
C ASP A 584 -16.33 -37.53 -1.65
N PRO A 585 -16.19 -38.70 -1.00
CA PRO A 585 -14.89 -39.26 -0.63
C PRO A 585 -13.95 -39.45 -1.84
N PRO A 586 -12.61 -39.45 -1.64
CA PRO A 586 -11.91 -39.48 -0.34
C PRO A 586 -11.59 -38.11 0.27
N ASN A 587 -11.83 -36.99 -0.43
CA ASN A 587 -11.45 -35.65 0.04
C ASN A 587 -12.65 -34.70 -0.05
N PRO A 588 -13.48 -34.56 1.00
CA PRO A 588 -14.51 -33.54 1.04
C PRO A 588 -13.85 -32.16 0.96
N LYS A 589 -14.36 -31.29 0.09
CA LYS A 589 -13.91 -29.90 -0.02
C LYS A 589 -15.12 -29.01 0.17
N GLU A 590 -15.29 -28.47 1.37
CA GLU A 590 -16.40 -27.60 1.71
C GLU A 590 -15.99 -26.14 1.49
N GLN A 591 -16.09 -25.70 0.24
CA GLN A 591 -15.55 -24.42 -0.20
C GLN A 591 -16.58 -23.28 -0.17
N TYR A 592 -17.78 -23.53 0.34
CA TYR A 592 -18.84 -22.52 0.49
C TYR A 592 -18.69 -21.74 1.81
N ASN A 593 -19.41 -20.64 1.99
CA ASN A 593 -19.37 -19.86 3.23
C ASN A 593 -20.14 -20.60 4.32
N TRP A 594 -19.44 -21.15 5.31
CA TRP A 594 -20.07 -21.91 6.39
C TRP A 594 -20.95 -21.04 7.28
N TYR A 595 -20.64 -19.76 7.45
CA TYR A 595 -21.18 -18.98 8.58
C TYR A 595 -22.27 -17.97 8.21
N PHE A 596 -22.77 -18.00 6.97
CA PHE A 596 -23.80 -17.05 6.56
C PHE A 596 -25.17 -17.35 7.20
N THR A 597 -25.62 -18.61 7.14
CA THR A 597 -26.93 -19.05 7.63
C THR A 597 -26.90 -20.53 7.97
N ASP A 598 -27.66 -20.94 8.98
CA ASP A 598 -27.95 -22.36 9.22
C ASP A 598 -28.71 -22.94 8.00
N ILE A 599 -28.34 -24.16 7.61
CA ILE A 599 -29.06 -24.93 6.60
C ILE A 599 -29.43 -26.29 7.19
N ASN A 600 -30.72 -26.48 7.46
CA ASN A 600 -31.22 -27.73 8.04
C ASN A 600 -31.05 -28.92 7.10
N GLU A 601 -30.76 -30.08 7.69
CA GLU A 601 -30.60 -31.34 6.97
C GLU A 601 -31.94 -31.81 6.37
N GLY A 602 -32.15 -31.58 5.06
CA GLY A 602 -33.37 -32.03 4.37
C GLY A 602 -33.50 -31.53 2.94
N ASP A 603 -33.65 -30.21 2.81
CA ASP A 603 -33.99 -29.54 1.54
C ASP A 603 -32.77 -29.22 0.67
N TYR A 604 -31.68 -28.78 1.30
CA TYR A 604 -30.42 -28.40 0.66
C TYR A 604 -29.30 -29.30 1.19
N LYS A 605 -29.20 -30.54 0.70
CA LYS A 605 -28.13 -31.47 1.11
C LYS A 605 -26.78 -31.06 0.50
N GLY A 606 -25.69 -31.48 1.16
CA GLY A 606 -24.30 -31.15 0.77
C GLY A 606 -23.75 -29.88 1.43
N PHE A 607 -24.47 -29.29 2.37
CA PHE A 607 -23.98 -28.22 3.24
C PHE A 607 -23.89 -28.74 4.67
N THR A 608 -22.79 -29.39 5.01
CA THR A 608 -22.57 -30.11 6.28
C THR A 608 -22.15 -29.21 7.44
N GLU A 609 -21.45 -28.11 7.16
CA GLU A 609 -20.90 -27.18 8.16
C GLU A 609 -21.63 -25.83 8.21
N ALA A 610 -22.71 -25.66 7.44
CA ALA A 610 -23.46 -24.42 7.37
C ALA A 610 -24.13 -24.06 8.70
N SER A 611 -23.74 -22.92 9.28
CA SER A 611 -24.17 -22.42 10.58
C SER A 611 -24.47 -20.91 10.60
N ASN A 612 -25.24 -20.48 11.60
CA ASN A 612 -25.64 -19.09 11.86
C ASN A 612 -24.53 -18.30 12.58
N GLY A 613 -23.42 -18.08 11.88
CA GLY A 613 -22.33 -17.22 12.33
C GLY A 613 -21.14 -17.96 12.93
N TRP A 614 -19.96 -17.36 12.81
CA TRP A 614 -18.70 -17.88 13.33
C TRP A 614 -18.38 -17.30 14.70
N GLY A 615 -17.83 -18.14 15.58
CA GLY A 615 -17.46 -17.77 16.95
C GLY A 615 -18.66 -17.38 17.83
N ASP A 616 -18.36 -16.85 19.03
CA ASP A 616 -19.42 -16.44 19.98
C ASP A 616 -20.09 -15.12 19.58
N ASP A 617 -19.42 -14.38 18.69
CA ASP A 617 -19.80 -13.05 18.24
C ASP A 617 -20.71 -13.12 16.97
N GLY A 618 -20.83 -14.28 16.30
CA GLY A 618 -21.81 -14.50 15.24
C GLY A 618 -21.46 -13.88 13.89
N VAL A 619 -20.18 -13.89 13.52
CA VAL A 619 -19.63 -13.34 12.28
C VAL A 619 -20.18 -14.05 11.03
N ASP A 620 -20.59 -13.33 9.99
CA ASP A 620 -21.33 -13.86 8.83
C ASP A 620 -20.47 -14.26 7.61
N ILE A 621 -19.16 -14.05 7.71
CA ILE A 621 -18.19 -14.37 6.66
C ILE A 621 -17.30 -15.54 7.08
N ASP A 622 -16.67 -16.20 6.12
CA ASP A 622 -15.77 -17.33 6.37
C ASP A 622 -14.37 -16.85 6.82
N ILE A 623 -14.31 -16.40 8.09
CA ILE A 623 -13.06 -15.95 8.74
C ILE A 623 -11.96 -17.01 8.66
N PRO A 624 -12.22 -18.29 9.00
CA PRO A 624 -11.18 -19.31 8.92
C PRO A 624 -10.60 -19.47 7.52
N ARG A 625 -11.42 -19.37 6.47
CA ARG A 625 -10.93 -19.44 5.09
C ARG A 625 -10.10 -18.23 4.68
N PHE A 626 -10.50 -17.01 5.06
CA PHE A 626 -9.67 -15.81 4.86
C PHE A 626 -8.30 -15.97 5.53
N TYR A 627 -8.30 -16.44 6.77
CA TYR A 627 -7.07 -16.63 7.55
C TYR A 627 -6.20 -17.75 6.99
N GLN A 628 -6.80 -18.84 6.49
CA GLN A 628 -6.08 -19.89 5.77
C GLN A 628 -5.34 -19.31 4.57
N MET A 629 -6.01 -18.51 3.73
CA MET A 629 -5.42 -17.94 2.52
C MET A 629 -4.25 -17.00 2.83
N ILE A 630 -4.38 -16.14 3.84
CA ILE A 630 -3.31 -15.24 4.28
C ILE A 630 -2.15 -16.03 4.88
N ARG A 631 -2.44 -16.99 5.77
CA ARG A 631 -1.44 -17.86 6.39
C ARG A 631 -0.63 -18.64 5.35
N GLN A 632 -1.30 -19.23 4.35
CA GLN A 632 -0.64 -19.93 3.25
C GLN A 632 0.25 -18.99 2.44
N GLY A 633 -0.25 -17.80 2.08
CA GLY A 633 0.55 -16.80 1.38
C GLY A 633 1.83 -16.44 2.14
N LEU A 634 1.74 -16.20 3.45
CA LEU A 634 2.90 -15.87 4.29
C LEU A 634 3.95 -16.99 4.35
N MET A 635 3.50 -18.24 4.49
CA MET A 635 4.40 -19.40 4.54
C MET A 635 5.04 -19.69 3.17
N ASN A 636 4.27 -19.56 2.08
CA ASN A 636 4.75 -19.77 0.71
C ASN A 636 5.85 -18.77 0.29
N THR A 637 5.87 -17.60 0.93
CA THR A 637 6.82 -16.52 0.64
C THR A 637 7.91 -16.36 1.71
N GLN A 638 7.97 -17.25 2.71
CA GLN A 638 8.89 -17.10 3.85
C GLN A 638 8.83 -15.70 4.50
N ALA A 639 7.61 -15.18 4.66
CA ALA A 639 7.39 -13.77 5.02
C ALA A 639 7.82 -13.44 6.45
N VAL A 640 8.23 -12.18 6.65
CA VAL A 640 8.37 -11.55 7.96
C VAL A 640 7.24 -10.54 8.15
N TRP A 641 6.35 -10.73 9.11
CA TRP A 641 5.12 -9.91 9.25
C TRP A 641 4.86 -9.44 10.67
N SER A 642 4.24 -8.26 10.82
CA SER A 642 3.70 -7.78 12.09
C SER A 642 2.33 -7.13 11.94
N ALA A 643 1.47 -7.35 12.94
CA ALA A 643 0.21 -6.65 13.14
C ALA A 643 0.36 -5.36 14.00
N MET A 644 1.57 -4.82 14.09
CA MET A 644 1.97 -3.71 14.98
C MET A 644 1.83 -4.01 16.47
N ASN A 645 0.62 -4.08 17.01
CA ASN A 645 0.39 -4.30 18.43
C ASN A 645 -1.04 -4.75 18.77
N GLY A 646 -1.22 -5.13 20.04
CA GLY A 646 -2.51 -5.41 20.66
C GLY A 646 -2.93 -6.87 20.58
N PHE A 647 -4.24 -7.13 20.72
CA PHE A 647 -4.82 -8.41 20.39
C PHE A 647 -4.72 -8.67 18.88
N SER A 648 -3.79 -9.53 18.48
CA SER A 648 -3.63 -9.88 17.07
C SER A 648 -4.96 -10.40 16.48
N PHE A 649 -5.46 -9.75 15.43
CA PHE A 649 -6.62 -10.19 14.64
C PHE A 649 -7.92 -10.34 15.43
N TYR A 650 -8.15 -9.43 16.38
CA TYR A 650 -9.36 -9.35 17.21
C TYR A 650 -10.56 -8.75 16.48
N TYR A 651 -10.26 -7.99 15.42
CA TYR A 651 -11.23 -7.41 14.51
C TYR A 651 -10.87 -7.76 13.07
N TYR A 652 -11.85 -7.66 12.19
CA TYR A 652 -11.62 -7.66 10.75
C TYR A 652 -12.38 -6.49 10.12
N GLY A 653 -11.90 -6.01 8.98
CA GLY A 653 -12.58 -4.96 8.22
C GLY A 653 -12.68 -5.31 6.75
N ILE A 654 -13.87 -5.18 6.17
CA ILE A 654 -14.12 -5.40 4.74
C ILE A 654 -14.54 -4.12 4.00
N GLY A 655 -14.47 -2.97 4.69
CA GLY A 655 -14.72 -1.64 4.17
C GLY A 655 -16.10 -1.12 4.55
N GLY A 656 -16.18 0.17 4.87
CA GLY A 656 -17.45 0.85 5.18
C GLY A 656 -17.81 0.88 6.66
N GLU A 657 -17.07 0.17 7.51
CA GLU A 657 -17.36 0.06 8.93
C GLU A 657 -16.77 1.22 9.72
N PHE A 658 -17.39 1.56 10.84
CA PHE A 658 -16.90 2.60 11.72
C PHE A 658 -17.42 2.39 13.14
N GLY A 659 -16.57 2.70 14.10
CA GLY A 659 -16.74 2.42 15.51
C GLY A 659 -15.45 2.79 16.24
N SER A 660 -15.52 2.90 17.56
CA SER A 660 -14.36 3.21 18.40
C SER A 660 -14.70 2.97 19.87
N ASP A 661 -13.83 2.25 20.56
CA ASP A 661 -13.82 2.10 22.01
C ASP A 661 -12.57 2.73 22.65
N MET A 662 -11.82 3.53 21.88
CA MET A 662 -10.54 4.13 22.26
C MET A 662 -10.55 5.66 22.12
N GLU A 663 -9.67 6.33 22.85
CA GLU A 663 -9.44 7.78 22.70
C GLU A 663 -9.03 8.14 21.25
N PRO A 664 -9.53 9.25 20.67
CA PRO A 664 -10.33 10.31 21.30
C PRO A 664 -11.85 10.06 21.31
N LEU A 665 -12.32 8.86 20.92
CA LEU A 665 -13.73 8.52 20.76
C LEU A 665 -14.10 7.27 21.59
N PRO A 666 -14.02 7.33 22.93
CA PRO A 666 -14.15 6.14 23.79
C PRO A 666 -15.58 5.57 23.86
N TYR A 667 -16.59 6.32 23.40
CA TYR A 667 -18.01 5.94 23.47
C TYR A 667 -18.63 5.63 22.09
N GLY A 668 -17.80 5.44 21.06
CA GLY A 668 -18.22 5.41 19.67
C GLY A 668 -18.20 6.79 19.01
N ILE A 669 -18.65 6.84 17.76
CA ILE A 669 -18.58 8.04 16.93
C ILE A 669 -19.85 8.89 17.12
N PRO A 670 -19.75 10.21 17.37
CA PRO A 670 -20.90 11.08 17.53
C PRO A 670 -21.57 11.43 16.20
N PHE A 671 -22.90 11.31 16.14
CA PHE A 671 -23.71 11.60 14.96
C PHE A 671 -25.02 12.33 15.28
N ARG A 672 -25.68 12.83 14.23
CA ARG A 672 -27.14 13.02 14.19
C ARG A 672 -27.82 11.70 13.80
N LYS A 673 -28.97 11.39 14.40
CA LYS A 673 -29.64 10.08 14.29
C LYS A 673 -30.06 9.65 12.90
N MET A 674 -30.19 10.56 11.95
CA MET A 674 -30.32 10.18 10.54
C MET A 674 -28.93 9.84 9.98
N PRO A 675 -28.69 8.58 9.54
CA PRO A 675 -29.66 7.72 8.85
C PRO A 675 -30.09 6.43 9.58
N TRP A 676 -30.06 6.36 10.90
CA TRP A 676 -30.63 5.24 11.69
C TRP A 676 -32.08 5.48 12.12
N SER A 677 -32.69 6.60 11.72
CA SER A 677 -34.08 6.92 12.03
C SER A 677 -35.03 6.64 10.87
N ALA A 678 -36.02 5.76 11.10
CA ALA A 678 -37.14 5.56 10.17
C ALA A 678 -38.13 6.74 10.15
N THR A 679 -38.14 7.57 11.20
CA THR A 679 -39.07 8.70 11.38
C THR A 679 -38.45 10.06 11.04
N GLY A 680 -37.20 10.09 10.56
CA GLY A 680 -36.47 11.32 10.24
C GLY A 680 -35.96 12.09 11.46
N GLU A 681 -35.86 11.43 12.61
CA GLU A 681 -35.28 12.00 13.84
C GLU A 681 -33.80 12.33 13.66
N THR A 682 -33.38 13.50 14.14
CA THR A 682 -32.01 14.02 14.03
C THR A 682 -31.36 14.26 15.39
N SER A 683 -31.87 13.63 16.44
CA SER A 683 -31.30 13.70 17.79
C SER A 683 -29.83 13.24 17.80
N PHE A 684 -29.08 13.68 18.80
CA PHE A 684 -27.69 13.26 18.95
C PHE A 684 -27.61 11.81 19.45
N LEU A 685 -26.63 11.05 18.95
CA LEU A 685 -26.30 9.73 19.44
C LEU A 685 -24.83 9.37 19.22
N TYR A 686 -24.39 8.30 19.87
CA TYR A 686 -23.15 7.61 19.53
C TYR A 686 -23.43 6.32 18.77
N VAL A 687 -22.54 6.02 17.81
CA VAL A 687 -22.64 4.88 16.91
C VAL A 687 -21.34 4.07 16.92
N ASP A 688 -21.48 2.75 17.00
CA ASP A 688 -20.42 1.78 16.78
C ASP A 688 -20.97 0.58 15.99
N GLU A 689 -20.73 0.54 14.68
CA GLU A 689 -21.22 -0.56 13.83
C GLU A 689 -20.27 -1.79 13.82
N ILE A 690 -19.20 -1.76 14.62
CA ILE A 690 -18.19 -2.84 14.70
C ILE A 690 -18.42 -3.71 15.92
N LEU A 691 -18.72 -3.10 17.07
CA LEU A 691 -18.86 -3.80 18.35
C LEU A 691 -20.32 -4.21 18.67
N PRO A 692 -20.52 -5.36 19.33
CA PRO A 692 -21.83 -5.79 19.82
C PRO A 692 -22.21 -5.19 21.19
N TYR A 693 -21.27 -4.53 21.87
CA TYR A 693 -21.43 -3.89 23.18
C TYR A 693 -20.40 -2.75 23.32
N CYS A 694 -20.31 -2.13 24.50
CA CYS A 694 -19.51 -0.92 24.71
C CYS A 694 -18.92 -0.81 26.12
N ASN A 695 -17.77 -0.13 26.22
CA ASN A 695 -17.30 0.54 27.44
C ASN A 695 -18.03 1.91 27.57
N GLY A 696 -19.35 1.90 27.81
CA GLY A 696 -20.21 3.10 27.73
C GLY A 696 -21.65 2.74 27.34
N SER A 697 -22.35 3.59 26.59
CA SER A 697 -23.63 3.22 25.95
C SER A 697 -23.82 3.98 24.63
N PRO A 698 -23.20 3.55 23.51
CA PRO A 698 -23.62 3.97 22.20
C PRO A 698 -25.05 3.50 21.95
N ASN A 699 -25.82 4.33 21.27
CA ASN A 699 -27.22 4.08 21.03
C ASN A 699 -27.43 3.12 19.86
N VAL A 700 -26.43 2.99 18.98
CA VAL A 700 -26.44 2.15 17.79
C VAL A 700 -25.21 1.26 17.79
N THR A 701 -25.44 -0.05 17.85
CA THR A 701 -24.43 -1.11 17.83
C THR A 701 -24.66 -2.09 16.69
N TYR A 702 -23.73 -3.02 16.43
CA TYR A 702 -23.81 -4.04 15.37
C TYR A 702 -23.78 -3.49 13.94
N ASN A 703 -23.39 -4.37 13.01
CA ASN A 703 -23.39 -4.07 11.60
C ASN A 703 -24.82 -3.91 11.05
N LYS A 704 -24.99 -2.94 10.13
CA LYS A 704 -26.31 -2.54 9.62
C LYS A 704 -26.55 -2.95 8.18
N VAL A 705 -27.81 -3.28 7.90
CA VAL A 705 -28.33 -3.44 6.54
C VAL A 705 -29.03 -2.15 6.12
N VAL A 706 -28.85 -1.77 4.85
CA VAL A 706 -29.58 -0.66 4.24
C VAL A 706 -31.00 -1.12 3.88
N ALA A 707 -31.99 -0.35 4.29
CA ALA A 707 -33.40 -0.66 4.06
C ALA A 707 -34.21 0.61 3.77
N ARG A 708 -35.39 0.42 3.18
CA ARG A 708 -36.43 1.46 3.12
C ARG A 708 -37.10 1.60 4.49
N THR A 709 -37.53 2.81 4.86
CA THR A 709 -38.08 3.09 6.20
C THR A 709 -39.37 2.32 6.54
N ASP A 710 -40.08 1.80 5.54
CA ASP A 710 -41.27 0.93 5.70
C ASP A 710 -40.94 -0.57 5.70
N ASN A 711 -39.64 -0.92 5.63
CA ASN A 711 -39.11 -2.27 5.51
C ASN A 711 -39.63 -3.05 4.30
N SER A 712 -40.18 -2.39 3.27
CA SER A 712 -40.64 -3.06 2.05
C SER A 712 -39.48 -3.54 1.17
N TRP A 713 -38.28 -3.00 1.38
CA TRP A 713 -37.08 -3.36 0.65
C TRP A 713 -35.85 -3.25 1.56
N TYR A 714 -34.86 -4.12 1.31
CA TYR A 714 -33.53 -4.07 1.90
C TYR A 714 -32.48 -4.57 0.90
N ALA A 715 -31.26 -4.09 1.09
CA ALA A 715 -30.12 -4.41 0.26
C ALA A 715 -29.72 -5.89 0.42
N LYS A 716 -29.49 -6.57 -0.71
CA LYS A 716 -28.97 -7.95 -0.78
C LYS A 716 -27.62 -7.91 -1.47
N TYR A 717 -26.62 -7.33 -0.80
CA TYR A 717 -25.29 -7.04 -1.36
C TYR A 717 -24.56 -8.28 -1.89
N TRP A 718 -24.81 -9.46 -1.33
CA TRP A 718 -24.26 -10.72 -1.88
C TRP A 718 -24.86 -11.13 -3.24
N LEU A 719 -25.87 -10.40 -3.74
CA LEU A 719 -26.46 -10.52 -5.08
C LEU A 719 -26.31 -9.25 -5.93
N GLY A 720 -25.59 -8.23 -5.45
CA GLY A 720 -25.45 -6.96 -6.16
C GLY A 720 -26.72 -6.07 -6.14
N GLU A 721 -27.64 -6.33 -5.22
CA GLU A 721 -28.86 -5.52 -5.03
C GLU A 721 -28.59 -4.41 -4.01
N LEU A 722 -28.04 -3.28 -4.48
CA LEU A 722 -27.70 -2.10 -3.68
C LEU A 722 -28.80 -1.02 -3.67
N TYR A 723 -29.76 -1.12 -4.58
CA TYR A 723 -30.87 -0.18 -4.71
C TYR A 723 -32.08 -0.91 -5.30
N PRO A 724 -33.31 -0.45 -5.02
CA PRO A 724 -34.48 -0.94 -5.72
C PRO A 724 -34.65 -0.25 -7.08
N ASP A 725 -35.15 -0.99 -8.06
CA ASP A 725 -35.26 -0.54 -9.46
C ASP A 725 -36.11 0.73 -9.64
N TYR A 726 -37.14 0.93 -8.80
CA TYR A 726 -37.98 2.13 -8.86
C TYR A 726 -37.22 3.43 -8.50
N ASP A 727 -36.08 3.34 -7.81
CA ASP A 727 -35.20 4.47 -7.50
C ASP A 727 -33.92 4.47 -8.35
N TYR A 728 -33.88 3.71 -9.45
CA TYR A 728 -32.72 3.69 -10.35
C TYR A 728 -32.37 5.06 -10.91
N SER A 729 -33.36 5.93 -11.17
CA SER A 729 -33.09 7.30 -11.63
C SER A 729 -32.24 8.10 -10.64
N VAL A 730 -32.49 7.91 -9.34
CA VAL A 730 -31.68 8.50 -8.26
C VAL A 730 -30.30 7.86 -8.26
N TRP A 731 -30.21 6.53 -8.20
CA TRP A 731 -28.94 5.80 -8.21
C TRP A 731 -28.04 6.17 -9.40
N LYS A 732 -28.60 6.27 -10.60
CA LYS A 732 -27.89 6.65 -11.82
C LYS A 732 -27.24 8.04 -11.72
N SER A 733 -27.86 8.95 -10.97
CA SER A 733 -27.38 10.32 -10.80
C SER A 733 -26.42 10.51 -9.63
N THR A 734 -26.62 9.81 -8.51
CA THR A 734 -25.88 10.03 -7.25
C THR A 734 -24.98 8.86 -6.86
N GLY A 735 -25.18 7.68 -7.43
CA GLY A 735 -24.54 6.43 -7.00
C GLY A 735 -24.92 5.97 -5.60
N ASN A 736 -26.03 6.48 -5.06
CA ASN A 736 -26.40 6.37 -3.65
C ASN A 736 -27.90 6.59 -3.42
N LEU A 737 -28.39 6.32 -2.21
CA LEU A 737 -29.79 6.46 -1.81
C LEU A 737 -29.97 7.54 -0.73
N PRO A 738 -31.00 8.39 -0.83
CA PRO A 738 -31.23 9.50 0.11
C PRO A 738 -31.79 9.00 1.44
N THR A 739 -31.55 9.76 2.50
CA THR A 739 -32.01 9.46 3.87
C THR A 739 -33.24 10.30 4.25
N GLY A 740 -33.95 9.88 5.31
CA GLY A 740 -35.08 10.62 5.87
C GLY A 740 -36.43 9.92 5.74
N VAL A 741 -37.52 10.64 6.09
CA VAL A 741 -38.88 10.09 6.18
C VAL A 741 -39.33 9.52 4.82
N GLY A 742 -39.74 8.25 4.81
CA GLY A 742 -40.19 7.58 3.58
C GLY A 742 -39.08 7.27 2.58
N ARG A 743 -37.81 7.39 2.99
CA ARG A 743 -36.62 7.13 2.17
C ARG A 743 -35.88 5.90 2.71
N TYR A 744 -34.56 6.00 2.88
CA TYR A 744 -33.69 4.91 3.31
C TYR A 744 -33.02 5.18 4.65
N TYR A 745 -32.73 4.09 5.35
CA TYR A 745 -32.09 4.11 6.67
C TYR A 745 -31.24 2.85 6.86
N ARG A 746 -30.33 2.90 7.85
CA ARG A 746 -29.52 1.76 8.30
C ARG A 746 -30.21 1.11 9.49
N THR A 747 -30.55 -0.18 9.36
CA THR A 747 -31.24 -0.95 10.41
C THR A 747 -30.51 -2.24 10.76
N ASN A 748 -30.95 -2.86 11.84
CA ASN A 748 -30.43 -4.16 12.26
C ASN A 748 -30.79 -5.26 11.27
N HIS A 749 -29.91 -6.25 11.14
CA HIS A 749 -30.18 -7.42 10.31
C HIS A 749 -31.38 -8.22 10.83
N ASP A 750 -31.58 -8.31 12.15
CA ASP A 750 -32.72 -9.01 12.77
C ASP A 750 -34.10 -8.37 12.48
N THR A 751 -34.15 -7.16 11.90
CA THR A 751 -35.39 -6.53 11.41
C THR A 751 -36.04 -7.37 10.32
N PHE A 752 -35.25 -8.14 9.56
CA PHE A 752 -35.74 -9.04 8.53
C PHE A 752 -35.58 -10.50 8.97
N THR A 753 -36.67 -11.25 8.90
CA THR A 753 -36.70 -12.69 9.23
C THR A 753 -35.72 -13.51 8.38
N SER A 754 -35.34 -13.02 7.20
CA SER A 754 -34.38 -13.66 6.30
C SER A 754 -32.93 -13.70 6.84
N PHE A 755 -32.59 -12.87 7.83
CA PHE A 755 -31.26 -12.88 8.47
C PHE A 755 -31.25 -13.58 9.82
N GLY A 756 -32.33 -13.44 10.61
CA GLY A 756 -32.52 -14.16 11.88
C GLY A 756 -31.56 -13.78 13.02
N ARG A 757 -30.59 -12.87 12.80
CA ARG A 757 -29.62 -12.41 13.82
C ARG A 757 -28.98 -11.07 13.46
N ASN A 758 -28.38 -10.43 14.47
CA ASN A 758 -27.48 -9.30 14.27
C ASN A 758 -26.06 -9.77 13.95
N ARG A 759 -25.30 -8.95 13.23
CA ARG A 759 -23.96 -9.27 12.71
C ARG A 759 -22.91 -8.34 13.31
N THR A 760 -21.66 -8.81 13.38
CA THR A 760 -20.55 -8.08 14.01
C THR A 760 -19.25 -8.21 13.21
N ARG A 761 -18.31 -7.31 13.48
CA ARG A 761 -16.96 -7.26 12.89
C ARG A 761 -15.85 -7.66 13.86
N ARG A 762 -16.24 -8.22 15.01
CA ARG A 762 -15.34 -8.72 16.05
C ARG A 762 -15.18 -10.24 15.94
N THR A 763 -13.94 -10.69 15.83
CA THR A 763 -13.55 -12.11 15.91
C THR A 763 -13.20 -12.52 17.34
N GLY A 764 -12.90 -11.54 18.19
CA GLY A 764 -12.64 -11.77 19.61
C GLY A 764 -11.36 -12.57 19.86
N SER A 765 -11.29 -13.26 21.00
CA SER A 765 -10.13 -14.07 21.38
C SER A 765 -9.84 -15.21 20.40
N LYS A 766 -10.87 -15.72 19.73
CA LYS A 766 -10.78 -16.83 18.76
C LYS A 766 -10.08 -16.42 17.45
N GLY A 767 -10.08 -15.13 17.12
CA GLY A 767 -9.46 -14.60 15.90
C GLY A 767 -7.97 -14.97 15.79
N CYS A 768 -7.18 -14.71 16.83
CA CYS A 768 -5.76 -15.05 16.82
C CYS A 768 -5.51 -16.57 16.71
N SER A 769 -6.27 -17.38 17.44
CA SER A 769 -6.12 -18.84 17.40
C SER A 769 -6.49 -19.43 16.04
N SER A 770 -7.53 -18.91 15.39
CA SER A 770 -7.93 -19.29 14.02
C SER A 770 -6.88 -18.85 12.98
N PHE A 771 -6.32 -17.65 13.15
CA PHE A 771 -5.30 -17.13 12.25
C PHE A 771 -4.06 -18.03 12.21
N PHE A 772 -3.48 -18.31 13.38
CA PHE A 772 -2.31 -19.18 13.45
C PHE A 772 -2.67 -20.65 13.16
N ASN A 773 -3.89 -21.08 13.53
CA ASN A 773 -4.35 -22.47 13.45
C ASN A 773 -3.29 -23.45 13.95
N GLY A 774 -2.76 -23.23 15.15
CA GLY A 774 -1.63 -23.97 15.67
C GLY A 774 -1.15 -23.46 17.02
N GLY A 775 -0.17 -24.16 17.57
CA GLY A 775 0.45 -23.85 18.86
C GLY A 775 1.79 -24.57 19.01
N TYR A 776 2.38 -24.46 20.20
CA TYR A 776 3.63 -25.14 20.55
C TYR A 776 3.51 -26.68 20.50
N SER A 777 2.31 -27.19 20.71
CA SER A 777 2.00 -28.62 20.54
C SER A 777 0.65 -28.80 19.84
N SER A 778 0.40 -29.99 19.29
CA SER A 778 -0.73 -30.27 18.40
C SER A 778 -2.12 -30.04 19.01
N ASN A 779 -2.23 -30.04 20.35
CA ASN A 779 -3.46 -29.88 21.11
C ASN A 779 -3.54 -28.52 21.83
N ARG A 780 -2.78 -27.53 21.35
CA ARG A 780 -2.66 -26.21 21.96
C ARG A 780 -2.79 -25.13 20.89
N CYS A 781 -3.21 -23.94 21.29
CA CYS A 781 -3.37 -22.82 20.39
C CYS A 781 -2.55 -21.60 20.82
N PHE A 782 -2.22 -20.75 19.84
CA PHE A 782 -1.82 -19.38 20.09
C PHE A 782 -2.96 -18.62 20.74
N LYS A 783 -2.66 -17.82 21.77
CA LYS A 783 -3.66 -16.94 22.38
C LYS A 783 -3.05 -15.74 23.09
N HIS A 784 -3.69 -14.58 22.91
CA HIS A 784 -3.54 -13.42 23.79
C HIS A 784 -4.47 -13.51 24.99
N ILE A 785 -4.05 -12.91 26.10
CA ILE A 785 -4.85 -12.77 27.33
C ILE A 785 -5.01 -11.29 27.70
N SER A 786 -6.07 -10.97 28.44
CA SER A 786 -6.30 -9.61 28.95
C SER A 786 -5.67 -9.45 30.32
N SER A 787 -4.76 -8.49 30.48
CA SER A 787 -4.19 -8.13 31.78
C SER A 787 -3.72 -6.68 31.84
N ASP A 788 -4.62 -5.76 32.17
CA ASP A 788 -4.36 -4.32 32.11
C ASP A 788 -3.24 -3.82 33.05
N SER A 789 -2.84 -4.63 34.04
CA SER A 789 -1.73 -4.34 34.96
C SER A 789 -0.38 -4.92 34.53
N SER A 790 -0.31 -5.63 33.40
CA SER A 790 0.92 -6.29 32.95
C SER A 790 1.86 -5.32 32.22
N PHE A 791 3.15 -5.61 32.32
CA PHE A 791 4.25 -4.84 31.74
C PHE A 791 5.25 -5.76 31.03
N GLY A 792 5.76 -5.27 29.91
CA GLY A 792 6.90 -5.81 29.19
C GLY A 792 8.20 -5.21 29.73
N ALA A 793 9.18 -6.04 30.10
CA ALA A 793 10.53 -5.60 30.43
C ALA A 793 11.47 -5.87 29.25
N ILE A 794 12.32 -4.89 28.88
CA ILE A 794 13.24 -5.06 27.75
C ILE A 794 14.27 -6.17 28.05
N THR A 795 14.49 -7.04 27.07
CA THR A 795 15.50 -8.12 27.18
C THR A 795 16.89 -7.65 26.74
N SER A 796 17.91 -8.51 26.85
CA SER A 796 19.23 -8.26 26.26
C SER A 796 19.14 -8.04 24.74
N LEU A 797 18.34 -8.86 24.05
CA LEU A 797 18.05 -8.71 22.62
C LEU A 797 17.40 -7.36 22.31
N GLY A 798 16.44 -6.92 23.12
CA GLY A 798 15.82 -5.59 23.01
C GLY A 798 16.83 -4.43 23.13
N ASN A 799 17.84 -4.56 24.00
CA ASN A 799 18.91 -3.56 24.10
C ASN A 799 19.85 -3.58 22.88
N ASN A 800 20.15 -4.76 22.35
CA ASN A 800 20.99 -4.91 21.16
C ASN A 800 20.36 -4.27 19.93
N ILE A 801 19.05 -4.46 19.70
CA ILE A 801 18.35 -3.82 18.56
C ILE A 801 18.34 -2.30 18.67
N ALA A 802 18.23 -1.76 19.90
CA ALA A 802 18.23 -0.32 20.12
C ALA A 802 19.58 0.31 19.71
N SER A 803 20.68 -0.38 20.05
CA SER A 803 22.03 0.01 19.63
C SER A 803 22.22 -0.14 18.11
N MET A 804 21.76 -1.26 17.55
CA MET A 804 21.95 -1.61 16.13
C MET A 804 21.34 -0.57 15.17
N PHE A 805 20.18 -0.01 15.50
CA PHE A 805 19.49 0.98 14.66
C PHE A 805 19.62 2.42 15.18
N ASN A 806 20.45 2.67 16.21
CA ASN A 806 20.54 3.96 16.89
C ASN A 806 19.16 4.50 17.34
N PHE A 807 18.27 3.58 17.74
CA PHE A 807 16.88 3.84 18.09
C PHE A 807 16.65 3.54 19.58
N PRO A 808 16.53 4.55 20.46
CA PRO A 808 16.34 4.29 21.87
C PRO A 808 14.97 3.65 22.13
N LEU A 809 14.98 2.52 22.84
CA LEU A 809 13.78 1.81 23.29
C LEU A 809 13.61 1.98 24.81
N LEU A 810 12.37 1.91 25.29
CA LEU A 810 12.09 2.01 26.73
C LEU A 810 12.45 0.71 27.45
N SER A 811 12.94 0.85 28.69
CA SER A 811 13.26 -0.30 29.54
C SER A 811 12.03 -1.09 29.98
N SER A 812 10.87 -0.45 30.07
CA SER A 812 9.59 -1.10 30.33
C SER A 812 8.43 -0.40 29.62
N ILE A 813 7.49 -1.19 29.12
CA ILE A 813 6.30 -0.74 28.38
C ILE A 813 5.09 -1.50 28.94
N SER A 814 3.91 -0.86 28.99
CA SER A 814 2.67 -1.57 29.35
C SER A 814 2.36 -2.67 28.33
N ALA A 815 2.04 -3.86 28.81
CA ALA A 815 1.78 -5.05 28.01
C ALA A 815 0.43 -5.66 28.42
N PRO A 816 -0.71 -5.01 28.11
CA PRO A 816 -2.01 -5.48 28.57
C PRO A 816 -2.49 -6.72 27.82
N ARG A 817 -1.83 -7.08 26.72
CA ARG A 817 -2.21 -8.19 25.83
C ARG A 817 -1.12 -9.26 25.69
N PRO A 818 -0.51 -9.78 26.78
CA PRO A 818 0.54 -10.76 26.62
C PRO A 818 0.00 -12.04 25.98
N PHE A 819 0.86 -12.84 25.34
CA PHE A 819 0.44 -13.99 24.55
C PHE A 819 1.22 -15.25 24.88
N SER A 820 0.62 -16.40 24.61
CA SER A 820 1.22 -17.72 24.76
C SER A 820 1.01 -18.55 23.51
N LEU A 821 2.00 -19.36 23.16
CA LEU A 821 1.92 -20.36 22.08
C LEU A 821 1.29 -21.68 22.56
N ASN A 822 1.08 -21.85 23.87
CA ASN A 822 0.78 -23.14 24.50
C ASN A 822 -0.55 -23.13 25.29
N TYR A 823 -1.52 -22.33 24.84
CA TYR A 823 -2.80 -22.20 25.53
C TYR A 823 -3.68 -23.44 25.35
N SER A 824 -4.42 -23.85 26.39
CA SER A 824 -5.45 -24.89 26.31
C SER A 824 -6.85 -24.33 26.51
N GLY A 825 -7.73 -24.62 25.57
CA GLY A 825 -9.16 -24.26 25.62
C GLY A 825 -9.48 -23.01 24.80
N ASP A 826 -10.77 -22.68 24.75
CA ASP A 826 -11.33 -21.60 23.90
C ASP A 826 -10.85 -21.69 22.44
N TYR A 827 -10.91 -22.91 21.89
CA TYR A 827 -10.58 -23.16 20.49
C TYR A 827 -11.62 -22.49 19.58
N PRO A 828 -11.21 -22.03 18.38
CA PRO A 828 -12.14 -21.49 17.40
C PRO A 828 -13.09 -22.59 16.88
N THR A 829 -14.24 -22.18 16.33
CA THR A 829 -15.36 -23.09 15.99
C THR A 829 -14.92 -24.23 15.06
N GLU A 830 -14.09 -23.93 14.07
CA GLU A 830 -13.60 -24.85 13.05
C GLU A 830 -12.44 -25.75 13.51
N TRP A 831 -11.92 -25.55 14.73
CA TRP A 831 -10.61 -26.08 15.14
C TRP A 831 -10.46 -27.60 14.94
N ASN A 832 -11.52 -28.35 15.19
CA ASN A 832 -11.51 -29.82 15.10
C ASN A 832 -11.97 -30.34 13.73
N GLU A 833 -12.38 -29.46 12.83
CA GLU A 833 -12.82 -29.89 11.50
C GLU A 833 -11.65 -30.43 10.70
N SER A 834 -11.89 -31.51 9.96
CA SER A 834 -10.84 -32.24 9.24
C SER A 834 -10.08 -31.34 8.25
N GLU A 835 -10.78 -30.39 7.63
CA GLU A 835 -10.21 -29.43 6.69
C GLU A 835 -9.21 -28.48 7.34
N TYR A 836 -9.45 -28.03 8.57
CA TYR A 836 -8.56 -27.09 9.28
C TYR A 836 -7.52 -27.81 10.14
N SER A 837 -7.87 -28.93 10.77
CA SER A 837 -6.95 -29.74 11.55
C SER A 837 -5.84 -30.38 10.70
N ALA A 838 -6.10 -30.72 9.43
CA ALA A 838 -5.07 -31.18 8.48
C ALA A 838 -4.05 -30.08 8.10
N LEU A 839 -4.45 -28.81 8.22
CA LEU A 839 -3.63 -27.64 7.92
C LEU A 839 -3.00 -27.01 9.17
N ARG A 840 -3.01 -27.72 10.31
CA ARG A 840 -2.55 -27.20 11.59
C ARG A 840 -1.06 -26.91 11.58
N THR A 841 -0.68 -25.71 12.00
CA THR A 841 0.70 -25.26 12.08
C THR A 841 1.34 -25.61 13.42
N VAL A 842 2.67 -25.62 13.43
CA VAL A 842 3.48 -25.67 14.65
C VAL A 842 4.07 -24.29 14.90
N LEU A 843 3.94 -23.79 16.13
CA LEU A 843 4.45 -22.49 16.53
C LEU A 843 5.63 -22.64 17.50
N SER A 844 6.64 -21.81 17.34
CA SER A 844 7.74 -21.72 18.29
C SER A 844 8.33 -20.31 18.33
N ILE A 845 9.08 -20.01 19.39
CA ILE A 845 10.00 -18.86 19.39
C ILE A 845 11.32 -19.36 18.79
N PRO A 846 11.82 -18.78 17.69
CA PRO A 846 13.07 -19.20 17.12
C PRO A 846 14.23 -18.87 18.07
N GLN A 847 15.30 -19.65 17.97
CA GLN A 847 16.48 -19.55 18.83
C GLN A 847 17.75 -19.50 17.98
N ILE A 848 18.71 -18.68 18.40
CA ILE A 848 20.09 -18.66 17.86
C ILE A 848 21.00 -18.73 19.08
N ASP A 849 21.93 -19.70 19.09
CA ASP A 849 22.82 -19.98 20.22
C ASP A 849 22.10 -20.09 21.56
N LEU A 850 20.95 -20.80 21.56
CA LEU A 850 20.05 -21.00 22.70
C LEU A 850 19.36 -19.73 23.23
N ASN A 851 19.53 -18.58 22.56
CA ASN A 851 18.84 -17.34 22.90
C ASN A 851 17.54 -17.21 22.09
N GLU A 852 16.41 -17.21 22.79
CA GLU A 852 15.07 -16.98 22.24
C GLU A 852 14.94 -15.55 21.71
N ARG A 853 14.24 -15.40 20.57
CA ARG A 853 14.01 -14.10 19.94
C ARG A 853 12.87 -13.33 20.61
N ILE A 854 13.04 -13.03 21.89
CA ILE A 854 12.11 -12.26 22.74
C ILE A 854 12.70 -10.86 22.98
N PHE A 855 11.94 -9.81 22.66
CA PHE A 855 12.35 -8.41 22.80
C PHE A 855 11.86 -7.78 24.10
N TYR A 856 10.65 -8.16 24.53
CA TYR A 856 10.07 -7.77 25.81
C TYR A 856 9.45 -8.99 26.50
N ASP A 857 9.89 -9.26 27.73
CA ASP A 857 9.35 -10.31 28.59
C ASP A 857 8.11 -9.82 29.33
N SER A 858 7.06 -10.64 29.41
CA SER A 858 5.85 -10.31 30.17
C SER A 858 6.00 -10.67 31.66
N ASN A 859 5.57 -9.75 32.53
CA ASN A 859 5.47 -10.02 33.96
C ASN A 859 4.16 -10.73 34.37
N TYR A 860 3.22 -11.00 33.45
CA TYR A 860 1.94 -11.64 33.77
C TYR A 860 2.12 -13.04 34.37
N SER A 861 2.90 -13.87 33.68
CA SER A 861 3.31 -15.20 34.11
C SER A 861 4.62 -15.52 33.40
N PRO A 862 5.76 -15.20 34.04
CA PRO A 862 7.08 -15.37 33.44
C PRO A 862 7.27 -16.77 32.85
N PHE A 863 7.98 -16.87 31.72
CA PHE A 863 8.26 -18.11 30.97
C PHE A 863 7.07 -18.78 30.28
N SER A 864 5.84 -18.33 30.50
CA SER A 864 4.63 -18.88 29.84
C SER A 864 4.00 -17.91 28.84
N TYR A 865 4.30 -16.62 28.99
CA TYR A 865 3.75 -15.55 28.18
C TYR A 865 4.82 -14.54 27.82
N ASP A 866 4.77 -14.07 26.57
CA ASP A 866 5.64 -13.04 26.04
C ASP A 866 4.87 -11.73 25.90
N ALA A 867 5.59 -10.61 25.97
CA ALA A 867 5.03 -9.29 25.66
C ALA A 867 5.34 -8.88 24.22
N CYS A 868 6.56 -9.15 23.73
CA CYS A 868 6.92 -8.98 22.31
C CYS A 868 8.02 -9.97 21.91
N SER A 869 7.73 -10.83 20.95
CA SER A 869 8.68 -11.84 20.43
C SER A 869 8.41 -12.17 18.96
N THR A 870 9.40 -12.75 18.29
CA THR A 870 9.23 -13.33 16.96
C THR A 870 8.65 -14.74 17.12
N VAL A 871 7.51 -15.00 16.48
CA VAL A 871 6.88 -16.32 16.42
C VAL A 871 7.18 -16.94 15.07
N LYS A 872 7.85 -18.08 15.06
CA LYS A 872 8.01 -18.94 13.88
C LYS A 872 6.75 -19.78 13.73
N MET A 873 6.14 -19.74 12.55
CA MET A 873 5.00 -20.56 12.16
C MET A 873 5.44 -21.52 11.07
N THR A 874 5.17 -22.81 11.23
CA THR A 874 5.58 -23.83 10.25
C THR A 874 4.47 -24.81 9.91
N LYS A 875 4.44 -25.25 8.65
CA LYS A 875 3.71 -26.44 8.19
C LYS A 875 4.59 -27.17 7.19
N ASP A 876 4.92 -28.43 7.49
CA ASP A 876 5.83 -29.23 6.69
C ASP A 876 7.18 -28.52 6.47
N THR A 877 7.47 -28.07 5.24
CA THR A 877 8.68 -27.30 4.91
C THR A 877 8.48 -25.79 4.86
N ASP A 878 7.22 -25.33 4.84
CA ASP A 878 6.91 -23.93 4.64
C ASP A 878 6.90 -23.20 5.97
N THR A 879 7.50 -22.02 6.01
CA THR A 879 7.74 -21.27 7.25
C THR A 879 7.44 -19.79 7.10
N ALA A 880 7.05 -19.13 8.17
CA ALA A 880 6.88 -17.68 8.25
C ALA A 880 7.28 -17.17 9.64
N TYR A 881 7.66 -15.90 9.73
CA TYR A 881 8.08 -15.25 10.97
C TYR A 881 7.17 -14.08 11.28
N ILE A 882 6.51 -14.11 12.43
CA ILE A 882 5.53 -13.10 12.82
C ILE A 882 6.05 -12.39 14.07
N ALA A 883 6.34 -11.10 13.96
CA ALA A 883 6.65 -10.25 15.09
C ALA A 883 5.35 -9.88 15.82
N VAL A 884 5.08 -10.61 16.91
CA VAL A 884 3.88 -10.44 17.73
C VAL A 884 4.18 -9.47 18.88
N SER A 885 3.27 -8.54 19.13
CA SER A 885 3.40 -7.55 20.18
C SER A 885 2.09 -7.38 20.95
N GLY A 886 2.11 -7.75 22.23
CA GLY A 886 1.05 -7.52 23.20
C GLY A 886 1.13 -6.16 23.93
N LEU A 887 1.97 -5.25 23.42
CA LEU A 887 2.26 -3.95 24.02
C LEU A 887 1.16 -2.90 23.71
N ALA A 888 0.92 -1.97 24.61
CA ALA A 888 -0.07 -0.90 24.41
C ALA A 888 0.53 0.50 24.26
N THR A 889 -0.16 1.33 23.49
CA THR A 889 0.09 2.77 23.33
C THR A 889 -0.43 3.62 24.49
N GLN A 890 -1.33 3.09 25.33
CA GLN A 890 -2.21 3.97 26.13
C GLN A 890 -1.70 4.33 27.54
N ALA A 891 -0.70 3.64 28.08
CA ALA A 891 -0.30 3.90 29.47
C ALA A 891 0.84 4.95 29.57
N ASN A 892 1.92 4.77 28.79
CA ASN A 892 3.19 5.50 29.00
C ASN A 892 3.90 5.94 27.70
N PHE A 893 3.36 5.67 26.49
CA PHE A 893 4.14 5.66 25.24
C PHE A 893 3.33 6.01 23.99
N GLY A 894 3.79 6.96 23.15
CA GLY A 894 3.04 7.39 21.97
C GLY A 894 3.00 6.38 20.80
N THR A 895 2.01 6.55 19.92
CA THR A 895 1.80 5.80 18.67
C THR A 895 3.05 5.71 17.79
N ALA A 896 3.80 6.81 17.66
CA ALA A 896 5.00 6.84 16.82
C ALA A 896 6.09 5.86 17.30
N GLN A 897 6.16 5.60 18.59
CA GLN A 897 7.22 4.79 19.16
C GLN A 897 6.89 3.30 19.11
N ILE A 898 5.61 2.91 19.15
CA ILE A 898 5.21 1.55 18.77
C ILE A 898 5.55 1.29 17.30
N GLY A 899 5.25 2.24 16.40
CA GLY A 899 5.67 2.13 14.99
C GLY A 899 7.18 1.93 14.82
N LYS A 900 7.99 2.65 15.60
CA LYS A 900 9.45 2.48 15.66
C LYS A 900 9.85 1.08 16.09
N LEU A 901 9.32 0.60 17.22
CA LEU A 901 9.61 -0.73 17.76
C LEU A 901 9.29 -1.83 16.74
N VAL A 902 8.10 -1.77 16.15
CA VAL A 902 7.66 -2.79 15.18
C VAL A 902 8.57 -2.82 13.96
N LEU A 903 8.94 -1.66 13.42
CA LEU A 903 9.84 -1.57 12.28
C LEU A 903 11.21 -2.20 12.57
N VAL A 904 11.83 -1.85 13.70
CA VAL A 904 13.15 -2.41 14.06
C VAL A 904 13.08 -3.89 14.40
N THR A 905 11.98 -4.35 14.99
CA THR A 905 11.74 -5.77 15.26
C THR A 905 11.57 -6.57 13.97
N LEU A 906 10.82 -6.06 12.97
CA LEU A 906 10.70 -6.70 11.66
C LEU A 906 12.06 -6.84 10.97
N LEU A 907 12.83 -5.75 10.92
CA LEU A 907 14.16 -5.77 10.30
C LEU A 907 15.12 -6.68 11.07
N ARG A 908 15.03 -6.73 12.40
CA ARG A 908 15.82 -7.68 13.22
C ARG A 908 15.44 -9.13 12.90
N SER A 909 14.14 -9.46 12.84
CA SER A 909 13.69 -10.82 12.48
C SER A 909 14.15 -11.25 11.09
N PHE A 910 14.16 -10.33 10.13
CA PHE A 910 14.72 -10.58 8.80
C PHE A 910 16.23 -10.88 8.85
N MET A 911 16.99 -10.14 9.65
CA MET A 911 18.43 -10.35 9.80
C MET A 911 18.77 -11.62 10.58
N ASP A 912 18.05 -11.94 11.66
CA ASP A 912 18.18 -13.20 12.39
C ASP A 912 17.92 -14.41 11.45
N GLY A 913 17.02 -14.24 10.48
CA GLY A 913 16.67 -15.25 9.47
C GLY A 913 17.86 -15.82 8.70
N GLY A 914 18.94 -15.06 8.49
CA GLY A 914 20.11 -15.53 7.75
C GLY A 914 21.05 -16.44 8.55
N LEU A 915 20.83 -16.61 9.86
CA LEU A 915 21.53 -17.59 10.71
C LEU A 915 20.77 -18.91 10.84
N TYR A 916 19.52 -18.97 10.39
CA TYR A 916 18.79 -20.22 10.32
C TYR A 916 19.35 -21.13 9.21
N SER A 917 19.03 -22.42 9.29
CA SER A 917 19.55 -23.44 8.40
C SER A 917 18.48 -24.02 7.49
N GLY A 918 18.86 -24.48 6.29
CA GLY A 918 17.94 -25.15 5.37
C GLY A 918 16.86 -24.20 4.84
N GLN A 919 15.61 -24.66 4.84
CA GLN A 919 14.45 -23.91 4.32
C GLN A 919 14.04 -22.75 5.23
N ASP A 920 14.53 -22.69 6.48
CA ASP A 920 14.28 -21.60 7.41
C ASP A 920 15.15 -20.37 7.10
N LYS A 921 16.20 -20.51 6.29
CA LYS A 921 17.19 -19.46 6.06
C LYS A 921 16.63 -18.33 5.18
N ILE A 922 16.62 -17.11 5.70
CA ILE A 922 16.35 -15.89 4.93
C ILE A 922 17.67 -15.32 4.44
N SER A 923 17.93 -15.35 3.12
CA SER A 923 19.22 -14.85 2.64
C SER A 923 19.37 -13.35 2.90
N GLN A 924 20.57 -12.93 3.26
CA GLN A 924 20.82 -11.52 3.60
C GLN A 924 21.02 -10.63 2.36
N ILE A 925 21.02 -9.31 2.56
CA ILE A 925 21.22 -8.31 1.49
C ILE A 925 22.72 -8.03 1.36
N PRO A 926 23.35 -8.22 0.19
CA PRO A 926 24.78 -7.98 0.02
C PRO A 926 25.13 -6.48 0.10
N TYR A 927 26.30 -6.15 0.62
CA TYR A 927 26.92 -4.83 0.51
C TYR A 927 27.79 -4.78 -0.75
N VAL A 928 27.50 -3.84 -1.66
CA VAL A 928 28.20 -3.72 -2.96
C VAL A 928 29.07 -2.48 -2.91
N ASP A 929 30.35 -2.59 -3.25
CA ASP A 929 31.30 -1.49 -3.14
C ASP A 929 32.04 -1.31 -4.48
N LEU A 930 31.78 -0.19 -5.15
CA LEU A 930 32.36 0.14 -6.44
C LEU A 930 33.83 0.53 -6.27
N LYS A 931 34.72 -0.29 -6.85
CA LYS A 931 36.18 -0.09 -6.78
C LYS A 931 36.74 0.72 -7.93
N LYS A 932 36.18 0.54 -9.14
CA LYS A 932 36.51 1.32 -10.33
C LYS A 932 35.26 1.60 -11.15
N PRO A 933 35.17 2.77 -11.81
CA PRO A 933 36.13 3.87 -11.80
C PRO A 933 36.17 4.63 -10.46
N LEU A 934 37.26 5.35 -10.16
CA LEU A 934 37.36 6.23 -9.00
C LEU A 934 36.86 7.64 -9.34
N ILE A 935 36.44 8.40 -8.32
CA ILE A 935 35.98 9.81 -8.52
C ILE A 935 37.11 10.68 -9.12
N SER A 936 38.38 10.33 -8.84
CA SER A 936 39.55 11.00 -9.39
C SER A 936 39.88 10.61 -10.83
N ASP A 937 39.25 9.57 -11.38
CA ASP A 937 39.59 9.08 -12.71
C ASP A 937 39.16 10.08 -13.78
N THR A 938 40.05 10.32 -14.73
CA THR A 938 39.82 11.22 -15.87
C THR A 938 39.77 10.40 -17.16
N PHE A 939 38.68 10.55 -17.93
CA PHE A 939 38.44 9.80 -19.15
C PHE A 939 38.50 10.71 -20.37
N ASP A 940 39.68 10.82 -20.99
CA ASP A 940 39.90 11.57 -22.23
C ASP A 940 39.86 10.63 -23.44
N ASN A 941 38.89 10.84 -24.34
CA ASN A 941 38.65 10.01 -25.53
C ASN A 941 38.62 8.49 -25.27
N PRO A 942 37.92 8.00 -24.23
CA PRO A 942 37.85 6.57 -23.95
C PRO A 942 37.07 5.82 -25.04
N LEU A 943 37.53 4.60 -25.36
CA LEU A 943 36.73 3.61 -26.11
C LEU A 943 35.85 2.81 -25.16
N THR A 944 36.40 2.40 -24.02
CA THR A 944 35.73 1.66 -22.96
C THR A 944 36.08 2.21 -21.58
N ILE A 945 35.21 1.99 -20.61
CA ILE A 945 35.44 2.25 -19.18
C ILE A 945 35.28 0.91 -18.45
N ASN A 946 36.29 0.51 -17.68
CA ASN A 946 36.17 -0.65 -16.79
C ASN A 946 35.39 -0.24 -15.52
N ILE A 947 34.35 -1.01 -15.23
CA ILE A 947 33.53 -0.91 -14.03
C ILE A 947 33.75 -2.19 -13.24
N ASN A 948 34.29 -2.06 -12.02
CA ASN A 948 34.60 -3.18 -11.14
C ASN A 948 34.14 -2.87 -9.71
N TRP A 949 33.64 -3.89 -9.02
CA TRP A 949 33.10 -3.80 -7.67
C TRP A 949 33.41 -5.05 -6.85
N ASP A 950 33.36 -4.90 -5.54
CA ASP A 950 33.42 -5.98 -4.57
C ASP A 950 32.06 -6.20 -3.91
N VAL A 951 31.86 -7.39 -3.35
CA VAL A 951 30.67 -7.73 -2.56
C VAL A 951 31.10 -8.25 -1.20
N VAL A 952 30.46 -7.73 -0.15
CA VAL A 952 30.69 -8.12 1.24
C VAL A 952 29.34 -8.48 1.88
N TRP A 953 29.31 -9.58 2.64
CA TRP A 953 28.12 -10.01 3.38
C TRP A 953 28.09 -9.39 4.77
N LYS A 954 27.89 -8.07 4.79
CA LYS A 954 27.80 -7.26 5.99
C LYS A 954 26.66 -6.26 5.86
N ARG A 955 26.28 -5.70 7.00
CA ARG A 955 25.24 -4.69 7.10
C ARG A 955 25.70 -3.36 6.48
N TRP A 956 24.76 -2.46 6.22
CA TRP A 956 24.98 -1.15 5.60
C TRP A 956 26.07 -0.28 6.26
N ASP A 957 26.43 -0.55 7.51
CA ASP A 957 27.50 0.11 8.27
C ASP A 957 28.80 -0.71 8.37
N LEU A 958 28.95 -1.76 7.55
CA LEU A 958 30.08 -2.70 7.52
C LEU A 958 30.28 -3.50 8.82
N GLU A 959 29.29 -3.48 9.72
CA GLU A 959 29.20 -4.40 10.83
C GLU A 959 28.54 -5.72 10.40
N LYS A 960 28.59 -6.71 11.29
CA LYS A 960 27.81 -7.94 11.16
C LYS A 960 26.31 -7.62 11.06
N TYR A 961 25.52 -8.49 10.42
CA TYR A 961 24.06 -8.31 10.33
C TYR A 961 23.40 -8.31 11.71
N THR A 962 23.82 -9.23 12.59
CA THR A 962 23.54 -9.21 14.04
C THR A 962 24.80 -9.62 14.81
N GLU A 963 24.78 -9.45 16.13
CA GLU A 963 25.91 -9.77 17.01
C GLU A 963 26.34 -11.24 16.96
N GLU A 964 25.45 -12.16 16.57
CA GLU A 964 25.70 -13.60 16.49
C GLU A 964 26.34 -14.07 15.17
N TYR A 965 26.45 -13.20 14.16
CA TYR A 965 27.06 -13.60 12.89
C TYR A 965 28.58 -13.84 13.00
N PRO A 966 29.14 -14.80 12.25
CA PRO A 966 30.59 -14.93 12.13
C PRO A 966 31.18 -13.78 11.28
N ASP A 967 32.45 -13.43 11.51
CA ASP A 967 33.13 -12.35 10.78
C ASP A 967 33.35 -12.66 9.28
N ASP A 968 33.46 -13.95 8.96
CA ASP A 968 33.64 -14.51 7.62
C ASP A 968 32.34 -15.04 7.02
N TYR A 969 31.18 -14.54 7.48
CA TYR A 969 29.89 -14.92 6.95
C TYR A 969 29.84 -14.77 5.42
N VAL A 970 29.32 -15.79 4.76
CA VAL A 970 29.08 -15.80 3.32
C VAL A 970 27.74 -16.46 3.01
N GLU A 971 27.09 -15.95 1.97
CA GLU A 971 25.91 -16.59 1.40
C GLU A 971 26.25 -17.39 0.16
N THR A 972 25.55 -18.51 -0.02
CA THR A 972 25.69 -19.39 -1.20
C THR A 972 24.72 -19.01 -2.32
N THR A 973 23.74 -18.16 -2.03
CA THR A 973 22.74 -17.69 -3.00
C THR A 973 23.42 -16.94 -4.15
N PRO A 974 23.23 -17.37 -5.41
CA PRO A 974 23.88 -16.73 -6.56
C PRO A 974 23.49 -15.26 -6.69
N LEU A 975 24.46 -14.42 -7.03
CA LEU A 975 24.28 -12.99 -7.28
C LEU A 975 24.23 -12.69 -8.77
N VAL A 976 23.42 -11.70 -9.14
CA VAL A 976 23.37 -11.10 -10.47
C VAL A 976 23.40 -9.59 -10.36
N TYR A 977 24.06 -8.95 -11.32
CA TYR A 977 24.32 -7.51 -11.32
C TYR A 977 23.69 -6.85 -12.53
N ALA A 978 22.98 -5.74 -12.30
CA ALA A 978 22.53 -4.84 -13.35
C ALA A 978 23.43 -3.60 -13.38
N VAL A 979 24.11 -3.38 -14.50
CA VAL A 979 25.01 -2.23 -14.70
C VAL A 979 24.28 -1.18 -15.53
N LYS A 980 24.04 -0.02 -14.93
CA LYS A 980 23.20 1.04 -15.48
C LYS A 980 23.98 2.35 -15.53
N TYR A 981 23.58 3.25 -16.42
CA TYR A 981 24.05 4.63 -16.43
C TYR A 981 22.90 5.63 -16.58
N SER A 982 23.17 6.86 -16.16
CA SER A 982 22.30 8.01 -16.36
C SER A 982 23.14 9.20 -16.84
N ASN A 983 22.63 9.94 -17.83
CA ASN A 983 23.24 11.15 -18.38
C ASN A 983 22.54 12.45 -17.93
N ASP A 984 21.52 12.33 -17.07
CA ASP A 984 20.69 13.44 -16.60
C ASP A 984 20.57 13.48 -15.06
N ASN A 985 21.62 12.99 -14.39
CA ASN A 985 21.76 12.98 -12.94
C ASN A 985 20.66 12.16 -12.23
N GLY A 986 20.32 11.00 -12.81
CA GLY A 986 19.46 9.97 -12.22
C GLY A 986 17.97 10.09 -12.55
N LYS A 987 17.57 10.98 -13.47
CA LYS A 987 16.16 11.13 -13.87
C LYS A 987 15.75 10.03 -14.85
N SER A 988 16.63 9.67 -15.77
CA SER A 988 16.48 8.53 -16.68
C SER A 988 17.67 7.58 -16.54
N TRP A 989 17.39 6.29 -16.72
CA TRP A 989 18.38 5.21 -16.58
C TRP A 989 18.38 4.36 -17.84
N TYR A 990 19.58 3.88 -18.19
CA TYR A 990 19.81 3.03 -19.36
C TYR A 990 20.74 1.89 -18.97
N TYR A 991 20.57 0.72 -19.58
CA TYR A 991 21.53 -0.37 -19.42
C TYR A 991 22.85 -0.04 -20.15
N CYS A 992 23.98 -0.29 -19.50
CA CYS A 992 25.30 -0.12 -20.12
C CYS A 992 25.54 -1.08 -21.30
N LEU A 993 24.74 -2.15 -21.41
CA LEU A 993 24.86 -3.20 -22.43
C LEU A 993 24.52 -2.69 -23.84
N ASP A 994 23.38 -2.04 -23.99
CA ASP A 994 22.78 -1.75 -25.29
C ASP A 994 21.99 -0.43 -25.35
N ASP A 995 22.04 0.37 -24.29
CA ASP A 995 21.29 1.62 -24.15
C ASP A 995 19.76 1.46 -24.05
N THR A 996 19.27 0.26 -23.74
CA THR A 996 17.84 0.06 -23.49
C THR A 996 17.39 0.86 -22.25
N PRO A 997 16.29 1.64 -22.33
CA PRO A 997 15.75 2.37 -21.19
C PRO A 997 15.35 1.46 -20.03
N THR A 998 15.63 1.89 -18.79
CA THR A 998 15.30 1.17 -17.56
C THR A 998 15.01 2.15 -16.41
N SER A 999 14.77 1.62 -15.22
CA SER A 999 14.59 2.38 -13.97
C SER A 999 15.52 1.84 -12.88
N ALA A 1000 15.84 2.68 -11.88
CA ALA A 1000 16.52 2.22 -10.67
C ALA A 1000 15.66 1.15 -9.96
N GLY A 1001 16.32 0.14 -9.39
CA GLY A 1001 15.69 -0.92 -8.61
C GLY A 1001 14.93 -1.98 -9.43
N LYS A 1002 15.12 -2.00 -10.76
CA LYS A 1002 14.51 -2.97 -11.68
C LYS A 1002 15.49 -4.08 -12.08
N LYS A 1003 15.10 -5.33 -11.81
CA LYS A 1003 15.83 -6.55 -12.15
C LYS A 1003 15.23 -7.21 -13.40
N ASP A 1004 15.90 -7.04 -14.55
CA ASP A 1004 15.50 -7.67 -15.82
C ASP A 1004 16.42 -8.86 -16.14
N TYR A 1005 16.23 -9.96 -15.41
CA TYR A 1005 17.02 -11.19 -15.54
C TYR A 1005 16.41 -12.18 -16.56
N PRO A 1006 17.20 -12.88 -17.39
CA PRO A 1006 18.67 -12.81 -17.51
C PRO A 1006 19.19 -11.72 -18.47
N MET A 1007 18.29 -11.10 -19.24
CA MET A 1007 18.64 -10.32 -20.45
C MET A 1007 19.61 -9.15 -20.19
N TYR A 1008 19.44 -8.42 -19.09
CA TYR A 1008 20.23 -7.21 -18.80
C TYR A 1008 21.03 -7.33 -17.51
N THR A 1009 21.51 -8.54 -17.22
CA THR A 1009 22.27 -8.85 -16.00
C THR A 1009 23.56 -9.61 -16.29
N THR A 1010 24.55 -9.47 -15.41
CA THR A 1010 25.81 -10.23 -15.46
C THR A 1010 26.08 -10.91 -14.11
N THR A 1011 26.90 -11.97 -14.10
CA THR A 1011 27.42 -12.60 -12.88
C THR A 1011 28.88 -12.22 -12.58
N SER A 1012 29.53 -11.53 -13.52
CA SER A 1012 30.90 -11.01 -13.35
C SER A 1012 30.89 -9.74 -12.50
N THR A 1013 31.90 -9.59 -11.64
CA THR A 1013 32.17 -8.35 -10.88
C THR A 1013 33.10 -7.37 -11.62
N ASP A 1014 33.42 -7.67 -12.88
CA ASP A 1014 34.17 -6.82 -13.81
C ASP A 1014 33.35 -6.67 -15.11
N TYR A 1015 33.12 -5.43 -15.54
CA TYR A 1015 32.31 -5.07 -16.70
C TYR A 1015 32.95 -3.95 -17.52
N TYR A 1016 33.04 -4.13 -18.83
CA TYR A 1016 33.58 -3.12 -19.75
C TYR A 1016 32.45 -2.38 -20.47
N TRP A 1017 32.21 -1.13 -20.08
CA TRP A 1017 31.22 -0.27 -20.72
C TRP A 1017 31.79 0.39 -21.97
N THR A 1018 31.17 0.17 -23.13
CA THR A 1018 31.59 0.79 -24.40
C THR A 1018 31.06 2.22 -24.48
N VAL A 1019 31.98 3.20 -24.56
CA VAL A 1019 31.67 4.64 -24.53
C VAL A 1019 32.15 5.40 -25.76
N SER A 1020 32.56 4.69 -26.81
CA SER A 1020 33.06 5.29 -28.05
C SER A 1020 32.05 6.26 -28.70
N SER A 1021 30.76 5.89 -28.71
CA SER A 1021 29.65 6.68 -29.26
C SER A 1021 29.02 7.69 -28.29
N LYS A 1022 29.47 7.74 -27.03
CA LYS A 1022 28.88 8.60 -26.00
C LYS A 1022 29.37 10.04 -26.12
N PRO A 1023 28.47 11.06 -26.07
CA PRO A 1023 28.87 12.46 -26.04
C PRO A 1023 29.80 12.81 -24.86
N ALA A 1024 30.51 13.93 -24.97
CA ALA A 1024 31.19 14.49 -23.81
C ALA A 1024 30.17 14.94 -22.76
N GLY A 1025 30.37 14.60 -21.49
CA GLY A 1025 29.38 14.87 -20.46
C GLY A 1025 29.63 14.15 -19.14
N THR A 1026 28.75 14.44 -18.19
CA THR A 1026 28.73 13.78 -16.88
C THR A 1026 27.78 12.59 -16.93
N TYR A 1027 28.26 11.45 -16.43
CA TYR A 1027 27.51 10.20 -16.37
C TYR A 1027 27.50 9.68 -14.94
N LEU A 1028 26.33 9.28 -14.45
CA LEU A 1028 26.19 8.52 -13.21
C LEU A 1028 26.14 7.04 -13.57
N ILE A 1029 27.09 6.26 -13.08
CA ILE A 1029 27.13 4.81 -13.22
C ILE A 1029 26.55 4.21 -11.95
N ARG A 1030 25.72 3.18 -12.07
CA ARG A 1030 25.10 2.47 -10.94
C ARG A 1030 25.20 0.97 -11.15
N ILE A 1031 25.60 0.25 -10.11
CA ILE A 1031 25.60 -1.21 -10.07
C ILE A 1031 24.60 -1.66 -9.03
N GLU A 1032 23.62 -2.45 -9.44
CA GLU A 1032 22.63 -3.04 -8.56
C GLU A 1032 22.89 -4.55 -8.46
N CYS A 1033 23.06 -5.06 -7.25
CA CYS A 1033 23.29 -6.46 -6.96
C CYS A 1033 22.02 -7.09 -6.37
N TYR A 1034 21.52 -8.07 -7.10
CA TYR A 1034 20.36 -8.87 -6.72
C TYR A 1034 20.78 -10.30 -6.41
N ARG A 1035 20.00 -10.95 -5.57
CA ARG A 1035 19.97 -12.41 -5.52
C ARG A 1035 19.29 -12.91 -6.79
N ARG A 1036 19.86 -13.90 -7.47
CA ARG A 1036 19.36 -14.36 -8.78
C ARG A 1036 17.91 -14.83 -8.71
N ASP A 1037 17.58 -15.59 -7.68
CA ASP A 1037 16.30 -16.30 -7.57
C ASP A 1037 15.30 -15.58 -6.62
N ILE A 1038 15.65 -14.38 -6.13
CA ILE A 1038 14.80 -13.56 -5.24
C ILE A 1038 14.73 -12.15 -5.83
N ASP A 1039 13.53 -11.61 -6.00
CA ASP A 1039 13.33 -10.29 -6.62
C ASP A 1039 13.31 -9.14 -5.63
N LEU A 1040 13.02 -9.43 -4.36
CA LEU A 1040 13.00 -8.45 -3.28
C LEU A 1040 14.39 -8.23 -2.68
N HIS A 1041 14.61 -6.99 -2.24
CA HIS A 1041 15.81 -6.50 -1.57
C HIS A 1041 17.09 -6.59 -2.42
N TYR A 1042 17.87 -5.53 -2.44
CA TYR A 1042 19.08 -5.47 -3.26
C TYR A 1042 20.09 -4.48 -2.70
N GLY A 1043 21.37 -4.69 -2.99
CA GLY A 1043 22.41 -3.71 -2.72
C GLY A 1043 22.70 -2.90 -3.98
N TYR A 1044 23.08 -1.64 -3.85
CA TYR A 1044 23.63 -0.88 -4.96
C TYR A 1044 24.72 0.09 -4.54
N ASP A 1045 25.57 0.45 -5.50
CA ASP A 1045 26.49 1.56 -5.37
C ASP A 1045 26.51 2.35 -6.68
N GLN A 1046 26.91 3.62 -6.62
CA GLN A 1046 26.92 4.51 -7.76
C GLN A 1046 28.04 5.53 -7.70
N ILE A 1047 28.50 5.96 -8.87
CA ILE A 1047 29.57 6.93 -9.00
C ILE A 1047 29.34 7.86 -10.18
N GLN A 1048 29.70 9.12 -10.01
CA GLN A 1048 29.68 10.09 -11.08
C GLN A 1048 31.04 10.15 -11.77
N VAL A 1049 31.05 9.97 -13.08
CA VAL A 1049 32.24 10.11 -13.93
C VAL A 1049 32.04 11.18 -14.99
N ASN A 1050 33.13 11.67 -15.56
CA ASN A 1050 33.12 12.66 -16.63
C ASN A 1050 33.88 12.14 -17.85
N ILE A 1051 33.22 12.14 -19.00
CA ILE A 1051 33.79 11.74 -20.30
C ILE A 1051 34.11 12.99 -21.11
N ARG A 1052 35.36 13.13 -21.54
CA ARG A 1052 35.84 14.19 -22.44
C ARG A 1052 36.08 13.59 -23.82
N LYS A 1053 35.65 14.28 -24.88
CA LYS A 1053 35.88 13.91 -26.29
C LYS A 1053 36.69 15.01 -26.97
#